data_AF-A0A0W0XGJ6-F1
#
_entry.id   AF-A0A0W0XGJ6-F1
#
_cell.length_a   1.000
_cell.length_b   1.000
_cell.length_c   1.000
_cell.angle_alpha   90.00
_cell.angle_beta   90.00
_cell.angle_gamma   90.00
#
_symmetry.space_group_name_H-M   'P 1'
#
loop_
_entity.id
_entity.type
_entity.pdbx_description
1 polymer ?
#
loop_
_entity_poly.entity_id
_entity_poly.type
_entity_poly.pdbx_seq_one_letter_code
_entity_poly.pdbx_strand_id
1 'polypeptide(L)'
;MLVHHVREFIRNLNSNSALKKFDRKFLDELSEACPIVRDDECLNDVQIKLILNIFAKRWKCVFDTLADYTVCPDGINEYWIKFAKALADDTGKKYLQILMPSIVNSIDPNNLSRLADCTDLRDFFCSDDKKILYRIRGLLEHVQASHVFSTHTNPKSRLLSPLSLSELLRIRTKRGARLQFELSGKTYQNFWDYLEQEMMPTWQTRGECPRHLLPGLLELIEAFFTEKHDKLPEFRKQLMEWIKCLRTCPVHDVNWLYAQSISVDGENVYLINILLDCLQDNKLALCNKMRGVARWLCQYDASFIVESRELDDLYGEFAVGTSFNLAKLQELLAEIIRVTPELRSKLVEIQEELTRSVDISSKIITSLRAIYHLRWSQISGKDMDYTRIQGRKNAPWIAMAQYLAGAGYIEKNYYRFLMPTIQHTMDVVRLECLTAFPLSHYILSEDGTHLILLDNCADNYRIHGNFSKIEETSIEPLTTVEEERIAYANPRFHKYIEILRCQASEQDPPISLKTIRAIKRLVDESLYPVGLLFGYDYDQKQMVAAERAYGVFAEFLHRMPQEERQKLNRQHIIFNNKRVTFAQVLRAVQQDECIAVYGQYLAQLVMDYAPYLTFQREIELRVDVNKMRSHSRQKVPSDYAYLSHEDALKRLLIIYKSLMTHNFSCWPLHGISISGLGVINTVPPEVNKIFSLLMPMVLSGNFIPAVAVYAEMMESVIKPALRDKSWKTWMTRYNDTHSWLVSIANQTLFTQKDEWFEPKFLLVTLFPLAQDRSFICPPLKVFLEKLVYIYLTSGSQVMRDAMINAQFATLLRDLDEPVRNYILSALKASEHLMVEDAAFHEICATQLIHRLALIGARTSMASKTGFFDRAEGHASSVYKTIKGKLQKAIAGHTHSLMDVLEGLQTGLGDHTIPVSHHVSDKMLSYLQPMRSGFLPAPHLEVPPSPPVGLAPA
;
A
#
# COMPACT_ATOMS: atom_id res chain seq x y z
N MET A 1 -41.85 -37.66 33.49
CA MET A 1 -43.17 -37.23 32.98
C MET A 1 -44.11 -38.42 32.97
N LEU A 2 -45.32 -38.26 33.49
CA LEU A 2 -46.35 -39.30 33.47
C LEU A 2 -47.04 -39.38 32.10
N VAL A 3 -47.45 -40.59 31.69
CA VAL A 3 -48.19 -40.84 30.45
C VAL A 3 -49.50 -40.04 30.40
N HIS A 4 -50.14 -39.78 31.55
CA HIS A 4 -51.37 -38.98 31.59
C HIS A 4 -51.18 -37.56 31.03
N HIS A 5 -50.03 -36.91 31.24
CA HIS A 5 -49.76 -35.57 30.69
C HIS A 5 -49.71 -35.57 29.15
N VAL A 6 -49.24 -36.66 28.53
CA VAL A 6 -49.24 -36.83 27.07
C VAL A 6 -50.66 -37.02 26.56
N ARG A 7 -51.47 -37.85 27.24
CA ARG A 7 -52.88 -38.07 26.88
C ARG A 7 -53.72 -36.82 27.04
N GLU A 8 -53.50 -36.06 28.10
CA GLU A 8 -54.17 -34.79 28.33
C GLU A 8 -53.85 -33.79 27.22
N PHE A 9 -52.57 -33.69 26.84
CA PHE A 9 -52.13 -32.87 25.71
C PHE A 9 -52.82 -33.28 24.39
N ILE A 10 -52.87 -34.57 24.07
CA ILE A 10 -53.54 -35.08 22.87
C ILE A 10 -55.05 -34.77 22.89
N ARG A 11 -55.73 -35.03 24.02
CA ARG A 11 -57.16 -34.79 24.18
C ARG A 11 -57.50 -33.31 24.01
N ASN A 12 -56.71 -32.44 24.63
CA ASN A 12 -56.93 -31.00 24.59
C ASN A 12 -56.76 -30.46 23.15
N LEU A 13 -55.75 -30.91 22.40
CA LEU A 13 -55.58 -30.50 21.01
C LEU A 13 -56.64 -31.08 20.06
N ASN A 14 -57.06 -32.34 20.23
CA ASN A 14 -58.09 -32.95 19.39
C ASN A 14 -59.47 -32.29 19.52
N SER A 15 -59.74 -31.62 20.64
CA SER A 15 -60.97 -30.83 20.84
C SER A 15 -60.99 -29.50 20.07
N ASN A 16 -59.87 -29.10 19.45
CA ASN A 16 -59.77 -27.83 18.74
C ASN A 16 -60.04 -27.99 17.23
N SER A 17 -61.06 -27.31 16.71
CA SER A 17 -61.45 -27.36 15.29
C SER A 17 -60.45 -26.69 14.34
N ALA A 18 -59.55 -25.85 14.84
CA ALA A 18 -58.55 -25.12 14.04
C ALA A 18 -57.25 -25.91 13.78
N LEU A 19 -57.20 -27.21 14.14
CA LEU A 19 -55.99 -28.02 14.08
C LEU A 19 -55.45 -28.19 12.65
N LYS A 20 -54.19 -27.83 12.42
CA LYS A 20 -53.53 -27.99 11.10
C LYS A 20 -53.27 -29.47 10.79
N LYS A 21 -53.20 -29.81 9.49
CA LYS A 21 -52.99 -31.19 9.02
C LYS A 21 -51.71 -31.84 9.58
N PHE A 22 -50.62 -31.08 9.71
CA PHE A 22 -49.38 -31.59 10.28
C PHE A 22 -49.50 -31.83 11.79
N ASP A 23 -50.22 -30.98 12.53
CA ASP A 23 -50.44 -31.16 13.97
C ASP A 23 -51.24 -32.44 14.22
N ARG A 24 -52.27 -32.72 13.40
CA ARG A 24 -53.03 -33.98 13.47
C ARG A 24 -52.12 -35.20 13.27
N LYS A 25 -51.28 -35.18 12.24
CA LYS A 25 -50.31 -36.26 11.98
C LYS A 25 -49.38 -36.50 13.18
N PHE A 26 -48.91 -35.43 13.82
CA PHE A 26 -48.04 -35.56 15.00
C PHE A 26 -48.79 -36.09 16.22
N LEU A 27 -50.07 -35.77 16.39
CA LEU A 27 -50.91 -36.35 17.44
C LEU A 27 -51.18 -37.84 17.21
N ASP A 28 -51.37 -38.26 15.96
CA ASP A 28 -51.52 -39.67 15.60
C ASP A 28 -50.22 -40.44 15.92
N GLU A 29 -49.06 -39.91 15.51
CA GLU A 29 -47.73 -40.46 15.85
C GLU A 29 -47.51 -40.56 17.37
N LEU A 30 -47.97 -39.57 18.15
CA LEU A 30 -47.90 -39.61 19.63
C LEU A 30 -48.84 -40.66 20.23
N SER A 31 -50.04 -40.80 19.67
CA SER A 31 -51.06 -41.75 20.15
C SER A 31 -50.64 -43.19 19.90
N GLU A 32 -50.06 -43.48 18.74
CA GLU A 32 -49.52 -44.80 18.39
C GLU A 32 -48.33 -45.22 19.27
N ALA A 33 -47.55 -44.25 19.76
CA ALA A 33 -46.36 -44.50 20.57
C ALA A 33 -46.63 -44.63 22.08
N CYS A 34 -47.83 -44.25 22.54
CA CYS A 34 -48.28 -44.41 23.92
C CYS A 34 -49.54 -45.31 24.03
N PRO A 35 -49.59 -46.51 23.43
CA PRO A 35 -50.78 -47.34 23.47
C PRO A 35 -50.91 -48.04 24.83
N ILE A 36 -52.09 -47.98 25.44
CA ILE A 36 -52.53 -48.78 26.61
C ILE A 36 -51.48 -48.92 27.73
N VAL A 37 -50.81 -47.82 28.08
CA VAL A 37 -50.01 -47.70 29.30
C VAL A 37 -50.87 -47.15 30.44
N ARG A 38 -50.65 -47.54 31.70
CA ARG A 38 -51.35 -46.95 32.86
C ARG A 38 -51.02 -45.44 32.94
N ASP A 39 -52.01 -44.61 33.30
CA ASP A 39 -51.85 -43.16 33.37
C ASP A 39 -50.73 -42.72 34.34
N ASP A 40 -50.46 -43.57 35.34
CA ASP A 40 -49.51 -43.36 36.43
C ASP A 40 -48.07 -43.79 36.09
N GLU A 41 -47.82 -44.33 34.89
CA GLU A 41 -46.46 -44.73 34.48
C GLU A 41 -45.63 -43.56 33.93
N CYS A 42 -44.33 -43.57 34.22
CA CYS A 42 -43.38 -42.62 33.66
C CYS A 42 -43.01 -43.00 32.22
N LEU A 43 -42.81 -41.98 31.37
CA LEU A 43 -42.24 -42.18 30.04
C LEU A 43 -40.82 -42.76 30.10
N ASN A 44 -40.54 -43.74 29.24
CA ASN A 44 -39.18 -44.26 29.05
C ASN A 44 -38.35 -43.41 28.07
N ASP A 45 -37.04 -43.64 28.02
CA ASP A 45 -36.11 -42.88 27.18
C ASP A 45 -36.45 -42.93 25.67
N VAL A 46 -37.01 -44.04 25.20
CA VAL A 46 -37.41 -44.21 23.79
C VAL A 46 -38.59 -43.31 23.47
N GLN A 47 -39.59 -43.27 24.34
CA GLN A 47 -40.76 -42.40 24.23
C GLN A 47 -40.37 -40.92 24.34
N ILE A 48 -39.48 -40.57 25.28
CA ILE A 48 -38.95 -39.19 25.41
C ILE A 48 -38.23 -38.77 24.12
N LYS A 49 -37.36 -39.63 23.57
CA LYS A 49 -36.68 -39.33 22.29
C LYS A 49 -37.66 -39.15 21.14
N LEU A 50 -38.72 -39.95 21.09
CA LEU A 50 -39.76 -39.80 20.07
C LEU A 50 -40.49 -38.45 20.21
N ILE A 51 -40.92 -38.08 21.42
CA ILE A 51 -41.59 -36.79 21.67
C ILE A 51 -40.69 -35.62 21.25
N LEU A 52 -39.42 -35.66 21.63
CA LEU A 52 -38.44 -34.65 21.22
C LEU A 52 -38.26 -34.58 19.69
N ASN A 53 -38.30 -35.72 19.00
CA ASN A 53 -38.27 -35.77 17.54
C ASN A 53 -39.53 -35.15 16.92
N ILE A 54 -40.70 -35.34 17.55
CA ILE A 54 -41.96 -34.73 17.11
C ILE A 54 -41.91 -33.21 17.25
N PHE A 55 -41.40 -32.68 18.38
CA PHE A 55 -41.13 -31.25 18.50
C PHE A 55 -40.18 -30.74 17.41
N ALA A 56 -39.11 -31.47 17.10
CA ALA A 56 -38.18 -31.10 16.04
C ALA A 56 -38.83 -31.11 14.64
N LYS A 57 -39.67 -32.10 14.34
CA LYS A 57 -40.46 -32.14 13.09
C LYS A 57 -41.43 -30.96 13.03
N ARG A 58 -42.14 -30.68 14.13
CA ARG A 58 -43.09 -29.57 14.20
C ARG A 58 -42.40 -28.24 14.00
N TRP A 59 -41.26 -28.00 14.66
CA TRP A 59 -40.49 -26.77 14.49
C TRP A 59 -40.17 -26.51 13.01
N LYS A 60 -39.73 -27.53 12.27
CA LYS A 60 -39.51 -27.42 10.81
C LYS A 60 -40.76 -27.05 10.01
N CYS A 61 -41.95 -27.44 10.48
CA CYS A 61 -43.21 -27.13 9.81
C CYS A 61 -43.77 -25.74 10.17
N VAL A 62 -43.46 -25.23 11.36
CA VAL A 62 -44.05 -23.96 11.84
C VAL A 62 -43.13 -22.76 11.73
N PHE A 63 -41.82 -22.98 11.66
CA PHE A 63 -40.82 -21.91 11.57
C PHE A 63 -41.07 -20.96 10.40
N ASP A 64 -40.97 -19.65 10.64
CA ASP A 64 -41.22 -18.59 9.64
C ASP A 64 -42.64 -18.65 9.01
N THR A 65 -43.61 -19.26 9.70
CA THR A 65 -45.02 -19.26 9.33
C THR A 65 -45.88 -18.53 10.37
N LEU A 66 -47.15 -18.28 10.06
CA LEU A 66 -48.11 -17.76 11.04
C LEU A 66 -48.33 -18.69 12.26
N ALA A 67 -47.88 -19.95 12.20
CA ALA A 67 -47.90 -20.88 13.33
C ALA A 67 -46.59 -20.92 14.12
N ASP A 68 -45.62 -20.06 13.82
CA ASP A 68 -44.37 -19.96 14.59
C ASP A 68 -44.65 -19.53 16.04
N TYR A 69 -43.99 -20.19 17.00
CA TYR A 69 -44.14 -19.91 18.44
C TYR A 69 -43.82 -18.46 18.81
N THR A 70 -42.89 -17.83 18.08
CA THR A 70 -42.43 -16.45 18.29
C THR A 70 -43.30 -15.41 17.60
N VAL A 71 -44.22 -15.84 16.72
CA VAL A 71 -45.17 -14.95 16.03
C VAL A 71 -46.53 -15.01 16.71
N CYS A 72 -47.04 -16.21 16.96
CA CYS A 72 -48.36 -16.44 17.57
C CYS A 72 -48.27 -17.52 18.66
N PRO A 73 -47.99 -17.16 19.93
CA PRO A 73 -47.87 -18.15 21.01
C PRO A 73 -49.22 -18.69 21.50
N ASP A 74 -50.32 -18.05 21.10
CA ASP A 74 -51.67 -18.34 21.58
C ASP A 74 -52.32 -19.52 20.79
N GLY A 75 -53.48 -19.99 21.24
CA GLY A 75 -54.25 -21.03 20.55
C GLY A 75 -53.58 -22.42 20.56
N ILE A 76 -53.35 -23.02 19.39
CA ILE A 76 -52.72 -24.35 19.29
C ILE A 76 -51.32 -24.35 19.91
N ASN A 77 -50.56 -23.26 19.71
CA ASN A 77 -49.19 -23.16 20.22
C ASN A 77 -49.15 -23.14 21.74
N GLU A 78 -50.18 -22.64 22.42
CA GLU A 78 -50.26 -22.61 23.88
C GLU A 78 -50.16 -24.03 24.48
N TYR A 79 -50.84 -25.00 23.88
CA TYR A 79 -50.79 -26.40 24.30
C TYR A 79 -49.38 -27.00 24.12
N TRP A 80 -48.74 -26.73 22.97
CA TRP A 80 -47.37 -27.20 22.70
C TRP A 80 -46.36 -26.56 23.66
N ILE A 81 -46.53 -25.28 24.00
CA ILE A 81 -45.66 -24.56 24.94
C ILE A 81 -45.82 -25.11 26.36
N LYS A 82 -47.06 -25.34 26.83
CA LYS A 82 -47.34 -25.96 28.13
C LYS A 82 -46.72 -27.37 28.20
N PHE A 83 -46.87 -28.15 27.14
CA PHE A 83 -46.30 -29.49 27.07
C PHE A 83 -44.77 -29.49 27.11
N ALA A 84 -44.12 -28.58 26.38
CA ALA A 84 -42.66 -28.43 26.41
C ALA A 84 -42.13 -27.99 27.79
N LYS A 85 -42.87 -27.15 28.52
CA LYS A 85 -42.52 -26.75 29.90
C LYS A 85 -42.57 -27.95 30.84
N ALA A 86 -43.64 -28.75 30.79
CA ALA A 86 -43.73 -29.98 31.58
C ALA A 86 -42.61 -30.97 31.25
N LEU A 87 -42.25 -31.12 29.97
CA LEU A 87 -41.18 -32.01 29.52
C LEU A 87 -39.77 -31.52 29.90
N ALA A 88 -39.58 -30.22 30.10
CA ALA A 88 -38.29 -29.63 30.46
C ALA A 88 -37.80 -30.12 31.83
N ASP A 89 -38.71 -30.16 32.81
CA ASP A 89 -38.42 -30.60 34.17
C ASP A 89 -37.93 -32.05 34.22
N ASP A 90 -38.40 -32.88 33.29
CA ASP A 90 -38.10 -34.32 33.23
C ASP A 90 -36.88 -34.68 32.39
N THR A 91 -36.45 -33.81 31.46
CA THR A 91 -35.39 -34.12 30.50
C THR A 91 -34.07 -33.41 30.78
N GLY A 92 -34.04 -32.50 31.77
CA GLY A 92 -32.90 -31.62 32.03
C GLY A 92 -32.61 -30.62 30.90
N LYS A 93 -33.47 -30.56 29.87
CA LYS A 93 -33.40 -29.60 28.76
C LYS A 93 -34.23 -28.37 29.09
N LYS A 94 -33.82 -27.21 28.57
CA LYS A 94 -34.65 -25.99 28.67
C LYS A 94 -35.85 -26.11 27.74
N TYR A 95 -37.03 -25.68 28.19
CA TYR A 95 -38.26 -25.76 27.38
C TYR A 95 -38.13 -25.07 26.01
N LEU A 96 -37.37 -23.97 25.92
CA LEU A 96 -37.07 -23.28 24.66
C LEU A 96 -36.27 -24.17 23.68
N GLN A 97 -35.36 -25.01 24.18
CA GLN A 97 -34.59 -25.97 23.38
C GLN A 97 -35.41 -27.23 23.03
N ILE A 98 -36.54 -27.45 23.70
CA ILE A 98 -37.53 -28.46 23.31
C ILE A 98 -38.40 -27.90 22.19
N LEU A 99 -38.94 -26.68 22.34
CA LEU A 99 -39.77 -26.03 21.32
C LEU A 99 -39.01 -25.70 20.04
N MET A 100 -37.77 -25.24 20.19
CA MET A 100 -36.90 -24.78 19.09
C MET A 100 -35.55 -25.50 19.18
N PRO A 101 -35.46 -26.78 18.73
CA PRO A 101 -34.28 -27.61 18.94
C PRO A 101 -33.00 -27.13 18.26
N SER A 102 -33.10 -26.19 17.33
CA SER A 102 -31.94 -25.59 16.67
C SER A 102 -31.22 -24.56 17.54
N ILE A 103 -31.83 -24.08 18.63
CA ILE A 103 -31.30 -23.02 19.48
C ILE A 103 -30.20 -23.52 20.42
N VAL A 104 -29.04 -22.86 20.38
CA VAL A 104 -27.84 -23.25 21.15
C VAL A 104 -27.54 -22.33 22.32
N ASN A 105 -27.99 -21.07 22.29
CA ASN A 105 -27.69 -20.11 23.35
C ASN A 105 -28.72 -20.15 24.49
N SER A 106 -28.28 -19.73 25.69
CA SER A 106 -29.15 -19.58 26.86
C SER A 106 -29.24 -18.15 27.40
N ILE A 107 -28.40 -17.28 26.86
CA ILE A 107 -28.33 -15.85 27.17
C ILE A 107 -28.43 -15.07 25.87
N ASP A 108 -29.07 -13.91 25.92
CA ASP A 108 -29.11 -12.98 24.80
C ASP A 108 -27.71 -12.35 24.61
N PRO A 109 -27.09 -12.46 23.42
CA PRO A 109 -25.79 -11.84 23.15
C PRO A 109 -25.75 -10.32 23.28
N ASN A 110 -26.88 -9.62 23.10
CA ASN A 110 -26.93 -8.16 23.05
C ASN A 110 -26.93 -7.52 24.45
N ASN A 111 -27.65 -8.09 25.41
CA ASN A 111 -27.77 -7.54 26.77
C ASN A 111 -27.45 -8.53 27.90
N LEU A 112 -26.97 -9.73 27.56
CA LEU A 112 -26.58 -10.79 28.49
C LEU A 112 -27.71 -11.33 29.39
N SER A 113 -28.97 -10.96 29.12
CA SER A 113 -30.12 -11.42 29.90
C SER A 113 -30.41 -12.90 29.62
N ARG A 114 -30.91 -13.63 30.63
CA ARG A 114 -31.25 -15.05 30.48
C ARG A 114 -32.53 -15.19 29.66
N LEU A 115 -32.52 -16.10 28.68
CA LEU A 115 -33.71 -16.36 27.87
C LEU A 115 -34.84 -17.00 28.70
N ALA A 116 -34.51 -17.70 29.78
CA ALA A 116 -35.50 -18.34 30.65
C ALA A 116 -36.41 -17.34 31.40
N ASP A 117 -35.97 -16.09 31.57
CA ASP A 117 -36.69 -15.08 32.36
C ASP A 117 -37.83 -14.42 31.56
N CYS A 118 -37.97 -14.76 30.28
CA CYS A 118 -38.99 -14.19 29.41
C CYS A 118 -40.26 -15.06 29.41
N THR A 119 -41.41 -14.40 29.62
CA THR A 119 -42.72 -15.06 29.75
C THR A 119 -43.48 -15.13 28.42
N ASP A 120 -43.36 -14.12 27.55
CA ASP A 120 -44.02 -14.05 26.25
C ASP A 120 -43.04 -14.42 25.13
N LEU A 121 -43.33 -15.49 24.38
CA LEU A 121 -42.44 -15.92 23.29
C LEU A 121 -42.37 -14.92 22.12
N ARG A 122 -43.31 -13.97 22.03
CA ARG A 122 -43.25 -12.90 21.03
C ARG A 122 -42.08 -11.95 21.25
N ASP A 123 -41.51 -11.89 22.46
CA ASP A 123 -40.29 -11.15 22.73
C ASP A 123 -39.04 -11.78 22.09
N PHE A 124 -39.13 -12.96 21.47
CA PHE A 124 -37.99 -13.60 20.83
C PHE A 124 -37.99 -13.49 19.32
N PHE A 125 -36.81 -13.42 18.71
CA PHE A 125 -36.63 -13.71 17.28
C PHE A 125 -35.38 -14.56 17.09
N CYS A 126 -35.40 -15.42 16.07
CA CYS A 126 -34.27 -16.28 15.73
C CYS A 126 -33.31 -15.59 14.77
N SER A 127 -32.01 -15.89 14.89
CA SER A 127 -30.99 -15.54 13.91
C SER A 127 -31.25 -16.15 12.54
N ASP A 128 -30.59 -15.62 11.52
CA ASP A 128 -30.66 -16.14 10.15
C ASP A 128 -30.32 -17.65 10.04
N ASP A 129 -29.26 -18.09 10.73
CA ASP A 129 -28.84 -19.50 10.80
C ASP A 129 -29.70 -20.36 11.75
N LYS A 130 -30.71 -19.76 12.39
CA LYS A 130 -31.69 -20.40 13.29
C LYS A 130 -31.08 -21.01 14.56
N LYS A 131 -29.86 -20.61 14.93
CA LYS A 131 -29.15 -21.15 16.10
C LYS A 131 -29.20 -20.24 17.32
N ILE A 132 -29.35 -18.94 17.11
CA ILE A 132 -29.30 -17.95 18.19
C ILE A 132 -30.70 -17.36 18.36
N LEU A 133 -31.18 -17.34 19.60
CA LEU A 133 -32.40 -16.67 19.99
C LEU A 133 -32.07 -15.33 20.65
N TYR A 134 -32.62 -14.25 20.11
CA TYR A 134 -32.46 -12.89 20.62
C TYR A 134 -33.75 -12.39 21.25
N ARG A 135 -33.66 -11.48 22.21
CA ARG A 135 -34.82 -10.77 22.77
C ARG A 135 -35.00 -9.43 22.06
N ILE A 136 -36.25 -9.10 21.76
CA ILE A 136 -36.66 -7.77 21.26
C ILE A 136 -36.25 -6.70 22.26
N ARG A 137 -36.44 -6.94 23.56
CA ARG A 137 -35.95 -6.03 24.61
C ARG A 137 -34.44 -5.83 24.58
N GLY A 138 -33.67 -6.90 24.39
CA GLY A 138 -32.21 -6.81 24.31
C GLY A 138 -31.75 -6.02 23.08
N LEU A 139 -32.44 -6.20 21.95
CA LEU A 139 -32.22 -5.41 20.74
C LEU A 139 -32.62 -3.94 20.94
N LEU A 140 -33.75 -3.66 21.60
CA LEU A 140 -34.18 -2.29 21.94
C LEU A 140 -33.13 -1.57 22.80
N GLU A 141 -32.69 -2.20 23.89
CA GLU A 141 -31.67 -1.64 24.79
C GLU A 141 -30.34 -1.38 24.04
N HIS A 142 -29.92 -2.32 23.18
CA HIS A 142 -28.73 -2.16 22.34
C HIS A 142 -28.84 -0.99 21.37
N VAL A 143 -29.99 -0.86 20.70
CA VAL A 143 -30.27 0.23 19.75
C VAL A 143 -30.36 1.57 20.47
N GLN A 144 -30.92 1.63 21.67
CA GLN A 144 -30.96 2.87 22.45
C GLN A 144 -29.57 3.31 22.90
N ALA A 145 -28.72 2.37 23.31
CA ALA A 145 -27.38 2.68 23.80
C ALA A 145 -26.41 3.05 22.67
N SER A 146 -26.45 2.33 21.57
CA SER A 146 -25.50 2.50 20.45
C SER A 146 -26.03 3.41 19.34
N HIS A 147 -27.36 3.53 19.22
CA HIS A 147 -28.07 4.02 18.03
C HIS A 147 -27.69 3.26 16.75
N VAL A 148 -27.24 2.02 16.89
CA VAL A 148 -26.87 1.13 15.78
C VAL A 148 -27.78 -0.08 15.80
N PHE A 149 -28.52 -0.27 14.72
CA PHE A 149 -29.37 -1.44 14.56
C PHE A 149 -28.54 -2.64 14.08
N SER A 150 -28.18 -3.51 15.02
CA SER A 150 -27.27 -4.64 14.82
C SER A 150 -27.44 -5.70 15.90
N THR A 151 -26.79 -6.84 15.72
CA THR A 151 -26.69 -7.90 16.73
C THR A 151 -25.25 -8.34 16.95
N HIS A 152 -24.99 -8.91 18.13
CA HIS A 152 -23.77 -9.66 18.43
C HIS A 152 -23.97 -11.15 18.14
N THR A 153 -23.03 -11.77 17.41
CA THR A 153 -23.07 -13.22 17.14
C THR A 153 -22.70 -14.08 18.35
N ASN A 154 -22.01 -13.50 19.34
CA ASN A 154 -21.66 -14.16 20.60
C ASN A 154 -21.40 -13.08 21.67
N PRO A 155 -21.77 -13.30 22.95
CA PRO A 155 -21.42 -12.45 24.09
C PRO A 155 -19.96 -11.97 24.17
N LYS A 156 -19.00 -12.77 23.68
CA LYS A 156 -17.56 -12.42 23.70
C LYS A 156 -17.10 -11.64 22.48
N SER A 157 -17.93 -11.56 21.44
CA SER A 157 -17.56 -10.93 20.17
C SER A 157 -17.78 -9.42 20.23
N ARG A 158 -16.76 -8.66 19.86
CA ARG A 158 -16.89 -7.21 19.61
C ARG A 158 -17.42 -6.91 18.21
N LEU A 159 -17.57 -7.92 17.35
CA LEU A 159 -18.03 -7.74 15.98
C LEU A 159 -19.56 -7.59 15.97
N LEU A 160 -20.02 -6.46 15.45
CA LEU A 160 -21.42 -6.21 15.16
C LEU A 160 -21.77 -6.78 13.79
N SER A 161 -22.95 -7.37 13.67
CA SER A 161 -23.49 -7.85 12.40
C SER A 161 -24.79 -7.11 12.06
N PRO A 162 -24.99 -6.71 10.78
CA PRO A 162 -26.26 -6.14 10.36
C PRO A 162 -27.36 -7.19 10.44
N LEU A 163 -28.59 -6.78 10.77
CA LEU A 163 -29.74 -7.69 10.75
C LEU A 163 -30.10 -8.06 9.31
N SER A 164 -30.25 -9.35 9.06
CA SER A 164 -30.73 -9.89 7.79
C SER A 164 -32.21 -9.58 7.56
N LEU A 165 -32.66 -9.53 6.30
CA LEU A 165 -34.08 -9.33 6.01
C LEU A 165 -34.98 -10.44 6.60
N SER A 166 -34.48 -11.67 6.76
CA SER A 166 -35.23 -12.74 7.41
C SER A 166 -35.44 -12.47 8.91
N GLU A 167 -34.41 -11.99 9.62
CA GLU A 167 -34.55 -11.55 11.01
C GLU A 167 -35.52 -10.38 11.12
N LEU A 168 -35.41 -9.40 10.22
CA LEU A 168 -36.28 -8.23 10.18
C LEU A 168 -37.73 -8.59 9.89
N LEU A 169 -37.98 -9.56 9.00
CA LEU A 169 -39.34 -10.06 8.72
C LEU A 169 -39.95 -10.70 9.98
N ARG A 170 -39.17 -11.47 10.75
CA ARG A 170 -39.61 -12.07 12.02
C ARG A 170 -39.95 -11.02 13.06
N ILE A 171 -39.23 -9.89 13.07
CA ILE A 171 -39.53 -8.77 13.97
C ILE A 171 -40.81 -8.05 13.51
N ARG A 172 -40.89 -7.68 12.22
CA ARG A 172 -42.02 -6.95 11.64
C ARG A 172 -43.34 -7.70 11.72
N THR A 173 -43.33 -9.03 11.63
CA THR A 173 -44.55 -9.87 11.60
C THR A 173 -45.24 -10.02 12.96
N LYS A 174 -44.62 -9.58 14.06
CA LYS A 174 -45.18 -9.69 15.40
C LYS A 174 -46.41 -8.80 15.56
N ARG A 175 -47.47 -9.33 16.17
CA ARG A 175 -48.75 -8.65 16.41
C ARG A 175 -49.32 -9.02 17.79
N GLY A 176 -50.16 -8.14 18.33
CA GLY A 176 -50.92 -8.38 19.57
C GLY A 176 -50.78 -7.25 20.59
N ALA A 177 -51.83 -7.03 21.37
CA ALA A 177 -51.92 -5.91 22.33
C ALA A 177 -50.81 -5.91 23.41
N ARG A 178 -50.23 -7.08 23.72
CA ARG A 178 -49.12 -7.20 24.71
C ARG A 178 -47.78 -6.66 24.21
N LEU A 179 -47.66 -6.35 22.92
CA LEU A 179 -46.44 -5.78 22.34
C LEU A 179 -46.38 -4.25 22.43
N GLN A 180 -47.49 -3.61 22.81
CA GLN A 180 -47.56 -2.17 22.99
C GLN A 180 -46.74 -1.76 24.21
N PHE A 181 -45.89 -0.75 24.07
CA PHE A 181 -45.09 -0.22 25.16
C PHE A 181 -44.99 1.30 25.10
N GLU A 182 -44.72 1.91 26.25
CA GLU A 182 -44.50 3.35 26.38
C GLU A 182 -43.02 3.62 26.63
N LEU A 183 -42.46 4.60 25.91
CA LEU A 183 -41.10 5.05 26.08
C LEU A 183 -41.05 6.57 25.87
N SER A 184 -40.41 7.28 26.81
CA SER A 184 -40.26 8.75 26.76
C SER A 184 -41.59 9.51 26.57
N GLY A 185 -42.68 9.01 27.16
CA GLY A 185 -44.02 9.63 27.06
C GLY A 185 -44.75 9.41 25.74
N LYS A 186 -44.22 8.58 24.83
CA LYS A 186 -44.88 8.15 23.59
C LYS A 186 -45.24 6.67 23.66
N THR A 187 -46.39 6.32 23.12
CA THR A 187 -46.88 4.93 23.06
C THR A 187 -46.67 4.35 21.67
N TYR A 188 -45.99 3.21 21.60
CA TYR A 188 -45.70 2.49 20.35
C TYR A 188 -46.49 1.19 20.30
N GLN A 189 -47.04 0.84 19.14
CA GLN A 189 -47.85 -0.38 18.96
C GLN A 189 -47.02 -1.66 19.12
N ASN A 190 -45.75 -1.62 18.73
CA ASN A 190 -44.77 -2.69 18.86
C ASN A 190 -43.36 -2.14 18.58
N PHE A 191 -42.34 -3.00 18.66
CA PHE A 191 -40.95 -2.59 18.43
C PHE A 191 -40.69 -2.08 17.00
N TRP A 192 -41.38 -2.60 15.99
CA TRP A 192 -41.22 -2.13 14.61
C TRP A 192 -41.72 -0.69 14.44
N ASP A 193 -42.87 -0.38 15.04
CA ASP A 193 -43.45 0.97 15.08
C ASP A 193 -42.49 1.99 15.73
N TYR A 194 -41.82 1.60 16.82
CA TYR A 194 -40.75 2.40 17.42
C TYR A 194 -39.56 2.63 16.47
N LEU A 195 -39.13 1.59 15.74
CA LEU A 195 -38.02 1.74 14.79
C LEU A 195 -38.37 2.74 13.69
N GLU A 196 -39.57 2.66 13.11
CA GLU A 196 -40.00 3.53 12.02
C GLU A 196 -40.15 5.00 12.45
N GLN A 197 -40.69 5.24 13.66
CA GLN A 197 -40.97 6.59 14.14
C GLN A 197 -39.74 7.29 14.74
N GLU A 198 -38.86 6.56 15.45
CA GLU A 198 -37.76 7.18 16.21
C GLU A 198 -36.38 6.87 15.65
N MET A 199 -36.13 5.63 15.20
CA MET A 199 -34.78 5.17 14.89
C MET A 199 -34.39 5.35 13.42
N MET A 200 -35.21 4.88 12.49
CA MET A 200 -34.93 4.95 11.05
C MET A 200 -34.61 6.38 10.57
N PRO A 201 -35.33 7.44 10.99
CA PRO A 201 -34.96 8.82 10.63
C PRO A 201 -33.52 9.20 11.00
N THR A 202 -32.98 8.62 12.08
CA THR A 202 -31.64 8.93 12.57
C THR A 202 -30.53 8.19 11.81
N TRP A 203 -30.83 7.05 11.18
CA TRP A 203 -29.83 6.19 10.54
C TRP A 203 -29.17 6.85 9.32
N GLN A 204 -29.91 7.72 8.62
CA GLN A 204 -29.38 8.46 7.48
C GLN A 204 -28.21 9.40 7.83
N THR A 205 -28.06 9.79 9.11
CA THR A 205 -26.99 10.70 9.55
C THR A 205 -25.69 9.99 9.94
N ARG A 206 -25.70 8.65 10.04
CA ARG A 206 -24.61 7.87 10.64
C ARG A 206 -23.89 6.91 9.69
N GLY A 207 -24.45 6.67 8.52
CA GLY A 207 -23.87 5.82 7.48
C GLY A 207 -23.84 6.52 6.13
N GLU A 208 -23.41 5.79 5.12
CA GLU A 208 -23.43 6.25 3.73
C GLU A 208 -24.12 5.23 2.81
N CYS A 209 -24.37 5.65 1.58
CA CYS A 209 -24.93 4.75 0.58
C CYS A 209 -23.90 3.66 0.23
N PRO A 210 -24.23 2.36 0.40
CA PRO A 210 -23.39 1.27 -0.08
C PRO A 210 -23.53 1.17 -1.61
N ARG A 211 -22.90 2.10 -2.32
CA ARG A 211 -23.11 2.35 -3.76
C ARG A 211 -22.86 1.11 -4.63
N HIS A 212 -21.93 0.25 -4.23
CA HIS A 212 -21.59 -1.00 -4.92
C HIS A 212 -22.74 -2.01 -4.94
N LEU A 213 -23.73 -1.88 -4.04
CA LEU A 213 -24.94 -2.71 -4.05
C LEU A 213 -26.02 -2.19 -5.01
N LEU A 214 -25.94 -0.93 -5.45
CA LEU A 214 -26.99 -0.31 -6.28
C LEU A 214 -27.10 -0.92 -7.67
N PRO A 215 -25.99 -1.28 -8.38
CA PRO A 215 -26.11 -2.03 -9.63
C PRO A 215 -26.88 -3.34 -9.48
N GLY A 216 -26.61 -4.11 -8.42
CA GLY A 216 -27.37 -5.33 -8.14
C GLY A 216 -28.84 -5.05 -7.78
N LEU A 217 -29.14 -3.92 -7.12
CA LEU A 217 -30.52 -3.50 -6.88
C LEU A 217 -31.23 -3.09 -8.18
N LEU A 218 -30.51 -2.49 -9.12
CA LEU A 218 -31.00 -2.14 -10.45
C LEU A 218 -31.34 -3.40 -11.26
N GLU A 219 -30.45 -4.40 -11.23
CA GLU A 219 -30.69 -5.71 -11.85
C GLU A 219 -31.94 -6.41 -11.26
N LEU A 220 -32.18 -6.28 -9.95
CA LEU A 220 -33.40 -6.80 -9.32
C LEU A 220 -34.67 -6.11 -9.83
N ILE A 221 -34.61 -4.79 -10.05
CA ILE A 221 -35.73 -4.02 -10.61
C ILE A 221 -35.97 -4.45 -12.05
N GLU A 222 -34.91 -4.60 -12.84
CA GLU A 222 -34.98 -5.10 -14.22
C GLU A 222 -35.61 -6.49 -14.28
N ALA A 223 -35.12 -7.43 -13.48
CA ALA A 223 -35.70 -8.76 -13.39
C ALA A 223 -37.20 -8.70 -13.00
N PHE A 224 -37.58 -7.83 -12.06
CA PHE A 224 -38.97 -7.71 -11.64
C PHE A 224 -39.92 -7.27 -12.76
N PHE A 225 -39.52 -6.29 -13.57
CA PHE A 225 -40.33 -5.73 -14.65
C PHE A 225 -40.26 -6.54 -15.95
N THR A 226 -39.13 -7.17 -16.26
CA THR A 226 -38.96 -7.97 -17.49
C THR A 226 -39.55 -9.37 -17.35
N GLU A 227 -39.65 -9.93 -16.13
CA GLU A 227 -40.20 -11.26 -15.91
C GLU A 227 -41.75 -11.30 -15.84
N LYS A 228 -42.35 -12.19 -16.64
CA LYS A 228 -43.78 -12.53 -16.53
C LYS A 228 -44.09 -13.19 -15.17
N HIS A 229 -45.35 -13.14 -14.74
CA HIS A 229 -45.82 -13.62 -13.42
C HIS A 229 -45.30 -15.02 -12.99
N ASP A 230 -45.02 -15.91 -13.93
CA ASP A 230 -44.60 -17.30 -13.68
C ASP A 230 -43.14 -17.45 -13.18
N LYS A 231 -42.33 -16.38 -13.18
CA LYS A 231 -40.90 -16.43 -12.79
C LYS A 231 -40.54 -15.77 -11.44
N LEU A 232 -41.53 -15.42 -10.61
CA LEU A 232 -41.31 -14.88 -9.25
C LEU A 232 -40.26 -15.63 -8.40
N PRO A 233 -40.08 -16.97 -8.52
CA PRO A 233 -39.00 -17.68 -7.83
C PRO A 233 -37.57 -17.26 -8.25
N GLU A 234 -37.34 -16.88 -9.51
CA GLU A 234 -36.00 -16.46 -9.98
C GLU A 234 -35.67 -15.06 -9.47
N PHE A 235 -36.61 -14.11 -9.55
CA PHE A 235 -36.50 -12.82 -8.86
C PHE A 235 -36.14 -12.99 -7.37
N ARG A 236 -36.80 -13.92 -6.66
CA ARG A 236 -36.49 -14.19 -5.25
C ARG A 236 -35.10 -14.75 -5.04
N LYS A 237 -34.65 -15.62 -5.93
CA LYS A 237 -33.29 -16.17 -5.87
C LYS A 237 -32.25 -15.05 -5.99
N GLN A 238 -32.43 -14.15 -6.96
CA GLN A 238 -31.56 -12.98 -7.13
C GLN A 238 -31.63 -12.05 -5.91
N LEU A 239 -32.83 -11.80 -5.37
CA LEU A 239 -33.01 -11.01 -4.15
C LEU A 239 -32.23 -11.62 -2.97
N MET A 240 -32.27 -12.94 -2.81
CA MET A 240 -31.50 -13.64 -1.77
C MET A 240 -29.99 -13.57 -1.99
N GLU A 241 -29.52 -13.52 -3.23
CA GLU A 241 -28.10 -13.30 -3.54
C GLU A 241 -27.67 -11.88 -3.19
N TRP A 242 -28.45 -10.87 -3.57
CA TRP A 242 -28.21 -9.47 -3.21
C TRP A 242 -28.21 -9.24 -1.69
N ILE A 243 -29.13 -9.90 -0.96
CA ILE A 243 -29.18 -9.85 0.52
C ILE A 243 -27.89 -10.41 1.14
N LYS A 244 -27.26 -11.42 0.53
CA LYS A 244 -25.97 -11.95 1.03
C LYS A 244 -24.86 -10.90 0.89
N CYS A 245 -24.82 -10.16 -0.22
CA CYS A 245 -23.87 -9.07 -0.42
C CYS A 245 -24.11 -7.92 0.59
N LEU A 246 -25.37 -7.63 0.91
CA LEU A 246 -25.70 -6.61 1.91
C LEU A 246 -25.14 -6.93 3.30
N ARG A 247 -24.99 -8.21 3.66
CA ARG A 247 -24.41 -8.64 4.95
C ARG A 247 -22.90 -8.45 5.06
N THR A 248 -22.19 -8.28 3.95
CA THR A 248 -20.74 -8.01 3.96
C THR A 248 -20.43 -6.52 4.13
N CYS A 249 -21.44 -5.67 4.10
CA CYS A 249 -21.30 -4.22 4.25
C CYS A 249 -21.18 -3.79 5.72
N PRO A 250 -20.58 -2.60 5.99
CA PRO A 250 -20.62 -1.99 7.31
C PRO A 250 -22.06 -1.81 7.79
N VAL A 251 -22.28 -2.05 9.09
CA VAL A 251 -23.60 -1.98 9.72
C VAL A 251 -24.28 -0.62 9.54
N HIS A 252 -23.52 0.46 9.63
CA HIS A 252 -24.06 1.81 9.47
C HIS A 252 -24.57 2.06 8.06
N ASP A 253 -23.90 1.55 7.03
CA ASP A 253 -24.27 1.73 5.62
C ASP A 253 -25.52 0.89 5.29
N VAL A 254 -25.63 -0.31 5.88
CA VAL A 254 -26.84 -1.13 5.79
C VAL A 254 -28.04 -0.42 6.43
N ASN A 255 -27.87 0.12 7.64
CA ASN A 255 -28.93 0.87 8.31
C ASN A 255 -29.30 2.14 7.54
N TRP A 256 -28.32 2.82 6.94
CA TRP A 256 -28.56 3.97 6.07
C TRP A 256 -29.41 3.57 4.85
N LEU A 257 -29.10 2.44 4.21
CA LEU A 257 -29.85 1.95 3.05
C LEU A 257 -31.28 1.55 3.44
N TYR A 258 -31.45 0.85 4.56
CA TYR A 258 -32.77 0.46 5.08
C TYR A 258 -33.67 1.66 5.37
N ALA A 259 -33.10 2.76 5.88
CA ALA A 259 -33.81 3.98 6.21
C ALA A 259 -34.10 4.91 5.02
N GLN A 260 -33.78 4.54 3.78
CA GLN A 260 -34.11 5.38 2.62
C GLN A 260 -35.62 5.54 2.47
N SER A 261 -36.08 6.79 2.42
CA SER A 261 -37.50 7.12 2.25
C SER A 261 -37.85 7.10 0.78
N ILE A 262 -38.74 6.19 0.38
CA ILE A 262 -39.16 5.99 -1.00
C ILE A 262 -40.59 6.48 -1.17
N SER A 263 -40.83 7.36 -2.15
CA SER A 263 -42.18 7.85 -2.45
C SER A 263 -42.93 6.82 -3.30
N VAL A 264 -44.02 6.29 -2.75
CA VAL A 264 -44.92 5.32 -3.37
C VAL A 264 -46.35 5.84 -3.24
N ASP A 265 -47.01 6.10 -4.38
CA ASP A 265 -48.42 6.57 -4.44
C ASP A 265 -48.72 7.80 -3.55
N GLY A 266 -47.74 8.69 -3.36
CA GLY A 266 -47.86 9.90 -2.53
C GLY A 266 -47.53 9.70 -1.05
N GLU A 267 -47.27 8.46 -0.62
CA GLU A 267 -46.80 8.15 0.73
C GLU A 267 -45.29 7.87 0.75
N ASN A 268 -44.65 8.11 1.89
CA ASN A 268 -43.24 7.79 2.09
C ASN A 268 -43.11 6.45 2.82
N VAL A 269 -42.47 5.50 2.17
CA VAL A 269 -42.23 4.15 2.70
C VAL A 269 -40.74 3.90 2.77
N TYR A 270 -40.23 3.42 3.91
CA TYR A 270 -38.82 3.06 4.02
C TYR A 270 -38.45 1.86 3.13
N LEU A 271 -37.25 1.89 2.53
CA LEU A 271 -36.77 0.85 1.63
C LEU A 271 -36.79 -0.54 2.28
N ILE A 272 -36.45 -0.65 3.57
CA ILE A 272 -36.55 -1.91 4.32
C ILE A 272 -37.94 -2.54 4.24
N ASN A 273 -39.01 -1.74 4.30
CA ASN A 273 -40.38 -2.27 4.19
C ASN A 273 -40.67 -2.80 2.80
N ILE A 274 -40.21 -2.12 1.76
CA ILE A 274 -40.34 -2.58 0.37
C ILE A 274 -39.60 -3.90 0.18
N LEU A 275 -38.35 -3.99 0.66
CA LEU A 275 -37.54 -5.21 0.58
C LEU A 275 -38.18 -6.39 1.34
N LEU A 276 -38.78 -6.11 2.51
CA LEU A 276 -39.52 -7.13 3.28
C LEU A 276 -40.81 -7.57 2.58
N ASP A 277 -41.46 -6.67 1.84
CA ASP A 277 -42.64 -7.01 1.05
C ASP A 277 -42.29 -7.86 -0.19
N CYS A 278 -41.09 -7.68 -0.76
CA CYS A 278 -40.59 -8.54 -1.83
C CYS A 278 -40.45 -10.02 -1.41
N LEU A 279 -40.36 -10.29 -0.11
CA LEU A 279 -40.36 -11.65 0.45
C LEU A 279 -41.78 -12.26 0.54
N GLN A 280 -42.84 -11.49 0.27
CA GLN A 280 -44.23 -11.93 0.36
C GLN A 280 -44.84 -12.27 -1.02
N ASP A 281 -45.88 -13.12 -1.06
CA ASP A 281 -46.51 -13.63 -2.29
C ASP A 281 -47.57 -12.66 -2.87
N ASN A 282 -47.20 -11.42 -3.20
CA ASN A 282 -48.13 -10.48 -3.86
C ASN A 282 -47.45 -9.52 -4.86
N LYS A 283 -47.24 -9.96 -6.10
CA LYS A 283 -46.59 -9.17 -7.15
C LYS A 283 -47.32 -7.86 -7.47
N LEU A 284 -48.66 -7.87 -7.50
CA LEU A 284 -49.45 -6.67 -7.85
C LEU A 284 -49.24 -5.54 -6.84
N ALA A 285 -49.12 -5.87 -5.55
CA ALA A 285 -48.82 -4.89 -4.50
C ALA A 285 -47.38 -4.36 -4.53
N LEU A 286 -46.48 -4.99 -5.30
CA LEU A 286 -45.07 -4.61 -5.41
C LEU A 286 -44.77 -3.68 -6.58
N CYS A 287 -45.60 -3.64 -7.62
CA CYS A 287 -45.33 -2.84 -8.82
C CYS A 287 -45.05 -1.36 -8.50
N ASN A 288 -45.94 -0.70 -7.75
CA ASN A 288 -45.77 0.71 -7.40
C ASN A 288 -44.56 0.93 -6.47
N LYS A 289 -44.29 -0.02 -5.57
CA LYS A 289 -43.13 0.04 -4.67
C LYS A 289 -41.82 -0.07 -5.44
N MET A 290 -41.70 -1.04 -6.36
CA MET A 290 -40.53 -1.22 -7.22
C MET A 290 -40.33 -0.03 -8.17
N ARG A 291 -41.41 0.56 -8.68
CA ARG A 291 -41.36 1.82 -9.44
C ARG A 291 -40.85 2.98 -8.57
N GLY A 292 -41.25 3.03 -7.29
CA GLY A 292 -40.72 3.98 -6.31
C GLY A 292 -39.21 3.81 -6.08
N VAL A 293 -38.72 2.56 -5.97
CA VAL A 293 -37.27 2.28 -5.83
C VAL A 293 -36.52 2.71 -7.09
N ALA A 294 -37.06 2.43 -8.28
CA ALA A 294 -36.48 2.87 -9.56
C ALA A 294 -36.39 4.41 -9.63
N ARG A 295 -37.45 5.12 -9.18
CA ARG A 295 -37.46 6.60 -9.10
C ARG A 295 -36.36 7.11 -8.19
N TRP A 296 -36.22 6.52 -7.00
CA TRP A 296 -35.17 6.91 -6.06
C TRP A 296 -33.76 6.70 -6.65
N LEU A 297 -33.51 5.55 -7.30
CA LEU A 297 -32.22 5.26 -7.93
C LEU A 297 -31.85 6.28 -9.00
N CYS A 298 -32.76 6.61 -9.93
CA CYS A 298 -32.45 7.54 -11.01
C CYS A 298 -32.33 9.00 -10.54
N GLN A 299 -32.99 9.36 -9.42
CA GLN A 299 -32.81 10.66 -8.76
C GLN A 299 -31.46 10.73 -8.01
N TYR A 300 -31.05 9.62 -7.41
CA TYR A 300 -29.76 9.52 -6.72
C TYR A 300 -28.58 9.55 -7.72
N ASP A 301 -28.72 8.85 -8.84
CA ASP A 301 -27.77 8.83 -9.94
C ASP A 301 -28.49 8.57 -11.27
N ALA A 302 -28.48 9.57 -12.16
CA ALA A 302 -29.18 9.49 -13.44
C ALA A 302 -28.64 8.43 -14.41
N SER A 303 -27.52 7.78 -14.10
CA SER A 303 -27.02 6.61 -14.84
C SER A 303 -27.68 5.30 -14.44
N PHE A 304 -28.38 5.23 -13.30
CA PHE A 304 -29.12 4.05 -12.86
C PHE A 304 -30.52 4.01 -13.48
N ILE A 305 -30.57 3.52 -14.72
CA ILE A 305 -31.80 3.27 -15.46
C ILE A 305 -31.91 1.80 -15.83
N VAL A 306 -33.14 1.33 -15.98
CA VAL A 306 -33.48 -0.02 -16.41
C VAL A 306 -34.07 0.03 -17.81
N GLU A 307 -33.76 -0.95 -18.65
CA GLU A 307 -34.39 -1.09 -19.97
C GLU A 307 -35.76 -1.79 -19.83
N SER A 308 -36.78 -1.04 -19.43
CA SER A 308 -38.15 -1.55 -19.23
C SER A 308 -39.19 -0.53 -19.67
N ARG A 309 -40.12 -0.97 -20.54
CA ARG A 309 -41.19 -0.11 -21.07
C ARG A 309 -42.16 0.35 -19.98
N GLU A 310 -42.33 -0.45 -18.93
CA GLU A 310 -43.16 -0.15 -17.77
C GLU A 310 -42.65 1.06 -16.96
N LEU A 311 -41.39 1.46 -17.17
CA LEU A 311 -40.74 2.60 -16.53
C LEU A 311 -40.57 3.80 -17.45
N ASP A 312 -40.95 3.72 -18.73
CA ASP A 312 -40.77 4.81 -19.71
C ASP A 312 -41.42 6.12 -19.23
N ASP A 313 -42.67 6.06 -18.73
CA ASP A 313 -43.37 7.22 -18.17
C ASP A 313 -42.61 7.85 -16.99
N LEU A 314 -41.99 7.02 -16.13
CA LEU A 314 -41.20 7.49 -15.00
C LEU A 314 -39.92 8.19 -15.50
N TYR A 315 -39.24 7.60 -16.48
CA TYR A 315 -38.02 8.19 -17.03
C TYR A 315 -38.30 9.45 -17.86
N GLY A 316 -39.49 9.55 -18.45
CA GLY A 316 -40.01 10.76 -19.07
C GLY A 316 -40.16 11.92 -18.08
N GLU A 317 -40.65 11.65 -16.86
CA GLU A 317 -40.81 12.65 -15.77
C GLU A 317 -39.48 13.37 -15.45
N PHE A 318 -38.38 12.63 -15.43
CA PHE A 318 -37.05 13.14 -15.08
C PHE A 318 -36.16 13.46 -16.29
N ALA A 319 -36.65 13.18 -17.51
CA ALA A 319 -35.88 13.23 -18.75
C ALA A 319 -34.54 12.48 -18.63
N VAL A 320 -34.57 11.23 -18.17
CA VAL A 320 -33.39 10.35 -18.02
C VAL A 320 -33.42 9.20 -19.04
N GLY A 321 -32.27 8.57 -19.27
CA GLY A 321 -32.14 7.44 -20.19
C GLY A 321 -32.59 7.77 -21.62
N THR A 322 -33.44 6.94 -22.20
CA THR A 322 -34.02 7.15 -23.53
C THR A 322 -34.85 8.42 -23.65
N SER A 323 -35.32 8.98 -22.52
CA SER A 323 -36.08 10.24 -22.48
C SER A 323 -35.21 11.50 -22.33
N PHE A 324 -33.88 11.35 -22.20
CA PHE A 324 -32.96 12.48 -22.12
C PHE A 324 -32.97 13.27 -23.43
N ASN A 325 -33.16 14.58 -23.31
CA ASN A 325 -33.44 15.45 -24.45
C ASN A 325 -32.69 16.79 -24.37
N LEU A 326 -32.77 17.54 -25.47
CA LEU A 326 -32.07 18.82 -25.62
C LEU A 326 -32.42 19.84 -24.53
N ALA A 327 -33.68 19.90 -24.09
CA ALA A 327 -34.11 20.84 -23.06
C ALA A 327 -33.45 20.53 -21.70
N LYS A 328 -33.37 19.25 -21.33
CA LYS A 328 -32.67 18.84 -20.11
C LYS A 328 -31.16 19.10 -20.19
N LEU A 329 -30.55 18.87 -21.36
CA LEU A 329 -29.13 19.20 -21.58
C LEU A 329 -28.86 20.70 -21.43
N GLN A 330 -29.75 21.56 -21.95
CA GLN A 330 -29.65 23.01 -21.78
C GLN A 330 -29.79 23.44 -20.31
N GLU A 331 -30.72 22.84 -19.56
CA GLU A 331 -30.89 23.08 -18.12
C GLU A 331 -29.61 22.75 -17.35
N LEU A 332 -29.05 21.56 -17.57
CA LEU A 332 -27.81 21.11 -16.92
C LEU A 332 -26.61 21.99 -17.29
N LEU A 333 -26.52 22.45 -18.55
CA LEU A 333 -25.45 23.33 -19.00
C LEU A 333 -25.56 24.72 -18.37
N ALA A 334 -26.77 25.27 -18.25
CA ALA A 334 -27.01 26.54 -17.58
C ALA A 334 -26.56 26.50 -16.11
N GLU A 335 -26.81 25.39 -15.41
CA GLU A 335 -26.33 25.18 -14.05
C GLU A 335 -24.80 25.13 -13.97
N ILE A 336 -24.13 24.45 -14.91
CA ILE A 336 -22.67 24.43 -15.01
C ILE A 336 -22.10 25.84 -15.23
N ILE A 337 -22.70 26.62 -16.14
CA ILE A 337 -22.32 28.01 -16.43
C ILE A 337 -22.41 28.87 -15.17
N ARG A 338 -23.47 28.70 -14.38
CA ARG A 338 -23.71 29.45 -13.14
C ARG A 338 -22.61 29.22 -12.10
N VAL A 339 -22.10 28.01 -11.99
CA VAL A 339 -21.12 27.63 -10.95
C VAL A 339 -19.65 27.75 -11.38
N THR A 340 -19.38 27.97 -12.68
CA THR A 340 -18.02 27.98 -13.26
C THR A 340 -17.77 29.21 -14.15
N PRO A 341 -17.58 30.42 -13.55
CA PRO A 341 -17.36 31.64 -14.32
C PRO A 341 -16.09 31.60 -15.18
N GLU A 342 -15.08 30.81 -14.80
CA GLU A 342 -13.77 30.73 -15.46
C GLU A 342 -13.86 30.10 -16.86
N LEU A 343 -14.86 29.25 -17.11
CA LEU A 343 -15.09 28.57 -18.40
C LEU A 343 -16.29 29.14 -19.17
N ARG A 344 -16.85 30.26 -18.72
CA ARG A 344 -18.12 30.79 -19.21
C ARG A 344 -18.14 31.03 -20.72
N SER A 345 -17.09 31.62 -21.30
CA SER A 345 -17.05 31.91 -22.74
C SER A 345 -17.24 30.64 -23.59
N LYS A 346 -16.47 29.59 -23.29
CA LYS A 346 -16.55 28.30 -23.98
C LYS A 346 -17.88 27.57 -23.74
N LEU A 347 -18.43 27.66 -22.53
CA LEU A 347 -19.71 27.05 -22.21
C LEU A 347 -20.88 27.77 -22.92
N VAL A 348 -20.80 29.09 -23.07
CA VAL A 348 -21.80 29.88 -23.82
C VAL A 348 -21.75 29.54 -25.32
N GLU A 349 -20.57 29.28 -25.89
CA GLU A 349 -20.45 28.79 -27.27
C GLU A 349 -21.22 27.47 -27.48
N ILE A 350 -21.10 26.52 -26.53
CA ILE A 350 -21.88 25.27 -26.58
C ILE A 350 -23.38 25.55 -26.39
N GLN A 351 -23.74 26.48 -25.51
CA GLN A 351 -25.14 26.87 -25.30
C GLN A 351 -25.77 27.45 -26.58
N GLU A 352 -25.05 28.29 -27.32
CA GLU A 352 -25.50 28.83 -28.60
C GLU A 352 -25.65 27.72 -29.66
N GLU A 353 -24.71 26.78 -29.71
CA GLU A 353 -24.79 25.62 -30.60
C GLU A 353 -25.98 24.72 -30.26
N LEU A 354 -26.23 24.48 -28.97
CA LEU A 354 -27.41 23.74 -28.49
C LEU A 354 -28.72 24.43 -28.88
N THR A 355 -28.77 25.77 -28.82
CA THR A 355 -29.98 26.54 -29.16
C THR A 355 -30.33 26.44 -30.65
N ARG A 356 -29.33 26.22 -31.51
CA ARG A 356 -29.50 26.05 -32.96
C ARG A 356 -29.70 24.58 -33.38
N SER A 357 -29.50 23.63 -32.46
CA SER A 357 -29.57 22.21 -32.75
C SER A 357 -30.99 21.68 -32.56
N VAL A 358 -31.37 20.68 -33.36
CA VAL A 358 -32.67 19.99 -33.23
C VAL A 358 -32.55 18.78 -32.30
N ASP A 359 -31.35 18.20 -32.19
CA ASP A 359 -31.07 17.00 -31.39
C ASP A 359 -29.64 17.04 -30.81
N ILE A 360 -29.34 16.14 -29.87
CA ILE A 360 -28.03 15.99 -29.23
C ILE A 360 -27.07 15.29 -30.19
N SER A 361 -26.36 16.10 -30.99
CA SER A 361 -25.40 15.58 -31.97
C SER A 361 -24.08 15.11 -31.35
N SER A 362 -23.36 14.22 -32.05
CA SER A 362 -22.01 13.78 -31.68
C SER A 362 -21.00 14.94 -31.58
N LYS A 363 -21.22 16.02 -32.34
CA LYS A 363 -20.42 17.24 -32.28
C LYS A 363 -20.55 17.93 -30.93
N ILE A 364 -21.77 18.05 -30.39
CA ILE A 364 -22.02 18.63 -29.06
C ILE A 364 -21.34 17.79 -27.98
N ILE A 365 -21.44 16.47 -28.05
CA ILE A 365 -20.78 15.56 -27.11
C ILE A 365 -19.25 15.72 -27.16
N THR A 366 -18.69 15.91 -28.36
CA THR A 366 -17.25 16.17 -28.56
C THR A 366 -16.84 17.51 -27.94
N SER A 367 -17.63 18.57 -28.14
CA SER A 367 -17.40 19.89 -27.53
C SER A 367 -17.46 19.81 -26.01
N LEU A 368 -18.43 19.10 -25.45
CA LEU A 368 -18.52 18.85 -24.00
C LEU A 368 -17.27 18.12 -23.51
N ARG A 369 -16.85 17.04 -24.19
CA ARG A 369 -15.62 16.29 -23.82
C ARG A 369 -14.39 17.20 -23.77
N ALA A 370 -14.24 18.10 -24.74
CA ALA A 370 -13.15 19.06 -24.76
C ALA A 370 -13.19 20.03 -23.56
N ILE A 371 -14.38 20.48 -23.15
CA ILE A 371 -14.54 21.31 -21.96
C ILE A 371 -14.25 20.54 -20.68
N TYR A 372 -14.69 19.29 -20.55
CA TYR A 372 -14.36 18.45 -19.38
C TYR A 372 -12.86 18.21 -19.27
N HIS A 373 -12.17 17.97 -20.39
CA HIS A 373 -10.71 17.86 -20.40
C HIS A 373 -10.03 19.16 -19.96
N LEU A 374 -10.50 20.31 -20.45
CA LEU A 374 -9.98 21.61 -20.03
C LEU A 374 -10.23 21.90 -18.54
N ARG A 375 -11.42 21.55 -18.03
CA ARG A 375 -11.72 21.68 -16.61
C ARG A 375 -10.80 20.79 -15.79
N TRP A 376 -10.64 19.52 -16.17
CA TRP A 376 -9.82 18.56 -15.45
C TRP A 376 -8.37 19.04 -15.33
N SER A 377 -7.77 19.55 -16.41
CA SER A 377 -6.41 20.11 -16.36
C SER A 377 -6.28 21.32 -15.42
N GLN A 378 -7.38 22.03 -15.12
CA GLN A 378 -7.39 23.14 -14.18
C GLN A 378 -7.52 22.68 -12.71
N ILE A 379 -8.23 21.57 -12.45
CA ILE A 379 -8.61 21.14 -11.08
C ILE A 379 -7.88 19.90 -10.56
N SER A 380 -7.27 19.08 -11.43
CA SER A 380 -6.58 17.83 -11.07
C SER A 380 -5.52 18.08 -9.99
N GLY A 381 -5.56 17.33 -8.90
CA GLY A 381 -4.63 17.45 -7.77
C GLY A 381 -4.79 18.71 -6.91
N LYS A 382 -5.85 19.52 -7.13
CA LYS A 382 -6.16 20.75 -6.38
C LYS A 382 -7.46 20.61 -5.60
N ASP A 383 -7.88 21.65 -4.89
CA ASP A 383 -9.06 21.63 -4.00
C ASP A 383 -10.36 21.22 -4.68
N MET A 384 -10.53 21.57 -5.97
CA MET A 384 -11.72 21.27 -6.76
C MET A 384 -11.65 19.90 -7.47
N ASP A 385 -10.66 19.07 -7.18
CA ASP A 385 -10.57 17.71 -7.70
C ASP A 385 -11.81 16.88 -7.30
N TYR A 386 -12.31 16.08 -8.23
CA TYR A 386 -13.50 15.24 -8.06
C TYR A 386 -13.34 14.19 -6.96
N THR A 387 -12.12 13.73 -6.66
CA THR A 387 -11.89 12.79 -5.55
C THR A 387 -11.91 13.50 -4.18
N ARG A 388 -11.72 14.83 -4.14
CA ARG A 388 -11.69 15.63 -2.91
C ARG A 388 -13.05 16.23 -2.55
N ILE A 389 -13.75 16.78 -3.54
CA ILE A 389 -15.05 17.44 -3.33
C ILE A 389 -16.02 17.03 -4.42
N GLN A 390 -17.06 16.28 -4.06
CA GLN A 390 -18.12 15.88 -5.00
C GLN A 390 -19.29 16.88 -5.03
N GLY A 391 -19.51 17.60 -3.93
CA GLY A 391 -20.59 18.58 -3.79
C GLY A 391 -20.29 19.97 -4.39
N ARG A 392 -21.13 20.95 -4.05
CA ARG A 392 -20.95 22.38 -4.40
C ARG A 392 -20.81 22.59 -5.92
N LYS A 393 -19.72 23.23 -6.36
CA LYS A 393 -19.45 23.54 -7.78
C LYS A 393 -19.18 22.29 -8.64
N ASN A 394 -18.89 21.12 -8.04
CA ASN A 394 -18.68 19.88 -8.80
C ASN A 394 -19.97 19.10 -9.05
N ALA A 395 -21.01 19.28 -8.22
CA ALA A 395 -22.26 18.54 -8.35
C ALA A 395 -22.93 18.71 -9.73
N PRO A 396 -23.03 19.91 -10.34
CA PRO A 396 -23.60 20.06 -11.69
C PRO A 396 -22.81 19.32 -12.79
N TRP A 397 -21.48 19.22 -12.64
CA TRP A 397 -20.63 18.50 -13.59
C TRP A 397 -20.81 16.98 -13.45
N ILE A 398 -20.89 16.48 -12.23
CA ILE A 398 -21.15 15.06 -11.97
C ILE A 398 -22.55 14.69 -12.49
N ALA A 399 -23.56 15.52 -12.20
CA ALA A 399 -24.93 15.29 -12.68
C ALA A 399 -24.98 15.22 -14.21
N MET A 400 -24.42 16.20 -14.92
CA MET A 400 -24.36 16.18 -16.39
C MET A 400 -23.72 14.90 -16.93
N ALA A 401 -22.60 14.45 -16.35
CA ALA A 401 -21.96 13.20 -16.75
C ALA A 401 -22.84 11.97 -16.50
N GLN A 402 -23.56 11.91 -15.38
CA GLN A 402 -24.50 10.83 -15.06
C GLN A 402 -25.66 10.76 -16.06
N TYR A 403 -26.27 11.91 -16.42
CA TYR A 403 -27.35 11.97 -17.40
C TYR A 403 -26.87 11.51 -18.79
N LEU A 404 -25.70 11.96 -19.23
CA LEU A 404 -25.11 11.54 -20.50
C LEU A 404 -24.80 10.04 -20.53
N ALA A 405 -24.31 9.48 -19.43
CA ALA A 405 -24.01 8.06 -19.31
C ALA A 405 -25.27 7.20 -19.28
N GLY A 406 -26.29 7.61 -18.51
CA GLY A 406 -27.59 6.95 -18.50
C GLY A 406 -28.23 6.94 -19.89
N ALA A 407 -28.17 8.05 -20.61
CA ALA A 407 -28.70 8.16 -21.96
C ALA A 407 -27.84 7.46 -23.04
N GLY A 408 -26.68 6.89 -22.69
CA GLY A 408 -25.81 6.18 -23.63
C GLY A 408 -24.99 7.06 -24.57
N TYR A 409 -24.91 8.38 -24.33
CA TYR A 409 -24.07 9.29 -25.12
C TYR A 409 -22.57 9.17 -24.77
N ILE A 410 -22.25 8.66 -23.56
CA ILE A 410 -20.90 8.36 -23.10
C ILE A 410 -20.86 6.98 -22.44
N GLU A 411 -19.67 6.48 -22.14
CA GLU A 411 -19.49 5.21 -21.42
C GLU A 411 -20.20 5.24 -20.05
N LYS A 412 -20.75 4.08 -19.62
CA LYS A 412 -21.37 3.91 -18.29
C LYS A 412 -20.42 4.32 -17.15
N ASN A 413 -19.12 4.10 -17.33
CA ASN A 413 -18.09 4.63 -16.44
C ASN A 413 -17.85 6.13 -16.72
N TYR A 414 -18.77 6.96 -16.26
CA TYR A 414 -18.70 8.40 -16.44
C TYR A 414 -17.51 9.05 -15.70
N TYR A 415 -16.79 8.35 -14.81
CA TYR A 415 -15.59 8.90 -14.17
C TYR A 415 -14.48 9.21 -15.18
N ARG A 416 -14.37 8.46 -16.28
CA ARG A 416 -13.43 8.79 -17.37
C ARG A 416 -13.83 10.04 -18.15
N PHE A 417 -15.12 10.38 -18.15
CA PHE A 417 -15.58 11.64 -18.71
C PHE A 417 -15.27 12.83 -17.78
N LEU A 418 -15.37 12.62 -16.46
CA LEU A 418 -14.97 13.61 -15.45
C LEU A 418 -13.45 13.81 -15.39
N MET A 419 -12.70 12.72 -15.47
CA MET A 419 -11.25 12.65 -15.30
C MET A 419 -10.61 11.94 -16.50
N PRO A 420 -10.39 12.64 -17.63
CA PRO A 420 -9.92 12.01 -18.87
C PRO A 420 -8.52 11.41 -18.83
N THR A 421 -7.74 11.67 -17.76
CA THR A 421 -6.42 11.07 -17.58
C THR A 421 -6.49 9.62 -17.08
N ILE A 422 -7.64 9.16 -16.58
CA ILE A 422 -7.81 7.80 -16.06
C ILE A 422 -7.76 6.76 -17.18
N GLN A 423 -6.86 5.79 -17.04
CA GLN A 423 -6.55 4.80 -18.08
C GLN A 423 -7.25 3.44 -17.89
N HIS A 424 -7.83 3.19 -16.72
CA HIS A 424 -8.55 1.96 -16.41
C HIS A 424 -10.05 2.20 -16.17
N THR A 425 -10.84 1.14 -16.28
CA THR A 425 -12.32 1.19 -16.15
C THR A 425 -12.84 0.39 -14.97
N MET A 426 -12.01 -0.46 -14.37
CA MET A 426 -12.35 -1.41 -13.34
C MET A 426 -11.39 -1.29 -12.15
N ASP A 427 -11.87 -1.65 -10.96
CA ASP A 427 -11.04 -1.87 -9.78
C ASP A 427 -10.28 -3.21 -9.88
N VAL A 428 -8.99 -3.21 -9.56
CA VAL A 428 -8.09 -4.36 -9.76
C VAL A 428 -8.36 -5.53 -8.81
N VAL A 429 -8.98 -5.29 -7.65
CA VAL A 429 -9.22 -6.34 -6.64
C VAL A 429 -10.64 -6.87 -6.74
N ARG A 430 -11.61 -5.95 -6.80
CA ARG A 430 -13.04 -6.29 -6.78
C ARG A 430 -13.57 -6.61 -8.18
N LEU A 431 -12.85 -6.22 -9.22
CA LEU A 431 -13.25 -6.40 -10.62
C LEU A 431 -14.62 -5.78 -10.90
N GLU A 432 -14.91 -4.65 -10.26
CA GLU A 432 -16.12 -3.85 -10.43
C GLU A 432 -15.79 -2.54 -11.17
N CYS A 433 -16.77 -1.98 -11.87
CA CYS A 433 -16.62 -0.68 -12.54
C CYS A 433 -16.27 0.42 -11.52
N LEU A 434 -15.41 1.37 -11.88
CA LEU A 434 -15.00 2.43 -10.94
C LEU A 434 -16.19 3.20 -10.34
N THR A 435 -17.27 3.39 -11.13
CA THR A 435 -18.50 4.07 -10.69
C THR A 435 -19.35 3.28 -9.70
N ALA A 436 -19.01 2.02 -9.41
CA ALA A 436 -19.64 1.22 -8.37
C ALA A 436 -19.33 1.76 -6.96
N PHE A 437 -18.19 2.44 -6.79
CA PHE A 437 -17.82 3.07 -5.53
C PHE A 437 -17.88 4.59 -5.66
N PRO A 438 -18.21 5.33 -4.58
CA PRO A 438 -18.23 6.79 -4.64
C PRO A 438 -16.81 7.36 -4.78
N LEU A 439 -16.68 8.50 -5.48
CA LEU A 439 -15.38 9.19 -5.66
C LEU A 439 -14.64 9.48 -4.36
N SER A 440 -15.36 9.68 -3.25
CA SER A 440 -14.78 9.91 -1.92
C SER A 440 -14.03 8.70 -1.35
N HIS A 441 -14.18 7.51 -1.95
CA HIS A 441 -13.43 6.31 -1.56
C HIS A 441 -12.16 6.11 -2.38
N TYR A 442 -11.96 6.93 -3.40
CA TYR A 442 -10.77 6.90 -4.21
C TYR A 442 -9.83 8.04 -3.84
N ILE A 443 -8.54 7.76 -4.00
CA ILE A 443 -7.53 8.80 -4.21
C ILE A 443 -6.99 8.66 -5.63
N LEU A 444 -6.60 9.78 -6.22
CA LEU A 444 -5.89 9.77 -7.49
C LEU A 444 -4.45 9.29 -7.26
N SER A 445 -3.89 8.48 -8.16
CA SER A 445 -2.46 8.10 -8.16
C SER A 445 -1.56 9.31 -8.39
N GLU A 446 -0.30 9.26 -7.95
CA GLU A 446 0.63 10.40 -8.08
C GLU A 446 0.76 10.90 -9.54
N ASP A 447 0.80 9.98 -10.50
CA ASP A 447 0.89 10.26 -11.93
C ASP A 447 -0.45 10.68 -12.58
N GLY A 448 -1.56 10.61 -11.83
CA GLY A 448 -2.88 11.05 -12.27
C GLY A 448 -3.62 10.11 -13.24
N THR A 449 -3.13 8.88 -13.42
CA THR A 449 -3.64 7.94 -14.43
C THR A 449 -4.53 6.84 -13.85
N HIS A 450 -4.51 6.63 -12.53
CA HIS A 450 -5.27 5.59 -11.83
C HIS A 450 -6.04 6.13 -10.62
N LEU A 451 -7.15 5.49 -10.31
CA LEU A 451 -7.90 5.67 -9.06
C LEU A 451 -7.60 4.51 -8.12
N ILE A 452 -7.08 4.82 -6.94
CA ILE A 452 -6.74 3.85 -5.90
C ILE A 452 -7.93 3.76 -4.94
N LEU A 453 -8.58 2.60 -4.90
CA LEU A 453 -9.72 2.35 -4.00
C LEU A 453 -9.23 2.12 -2.56
N LEU A 454 -9.54 3.06 -1.66
CA LEU A 454 -9.09 2.98 -0.27
C LEU A 454 -9.75 1.84 0.53
N ASP A 455 -10.90 1.34 0.10
CA ASP A 455 -11.51 0.11 0.66
C ASP A 455 -10.54 -1.07 0.56
N ASN A 456 -9.89 -1.24 -0.60
CA ASN A 456 -8.94 -2.32 -0.80
C ASN A 456 -7.69 -2.14 0.06
N CYS A 457 -7.20 -0.91 0.22
CA CYS A 457 -6.09 -0.60 1.12
C CYS A 457 -6.45 -0.93 2.59
N ALA A 458 -7.68 -0.60 3.00
CA ALA A 458 -8.19 -0.88 4.33
C ALA A 458 -8.36 -2.39 4.58
N ASP A 459 -8.87 -3.13 3.61
CA ASP A 459 -8.99 -4.59 3.67
C ASP A 459 -7.61 -5.25 3.72
N ASN A 460 -6.66 -4.78 2.92
CA ASN A 460 -5.26 -5.21 2.98
C ASN A 460 -4.65 -4.97 4.36
N TYR A 461 -4.92 -3.81 4.97
CA TYR A 461 -4.46 -3.53 6.33
C TYR A 461 -5.07 -4.48 7.36
N ARG A 462 -6.37 -4.79 7.27
CA ARG A 462 -7.03 -5.72 8.20
C ARG A 462 -6.45 -7.13 8.12
N ILE A 463 -6.10 -7.59 6.92
CA ILE A 463 -5.63 -8.95 6.67
C ILE A 463 -4.11 -9.07 6.89
N HIS A 464 -3.34 -8.11 6.38
CA HIS A 464 -1.88 -8.18 6.28
C HIS A 464 -1.14 -7.21 7.22
N GLY A 465 -1.85 -6.30 7.89
CA GLY A 465 -1.27 -5.29 8.77
C GLY A 465 -0.58 -4.14 8.04
N ASN A 466 -0.77 -4.03 6.72
CA ASN A 466 -0.13 -3.02 5.89
C ASN A 466 -1.17 -2.22 5.08
N PHE A 467 -1.15 -0.90 5.20
CA PHE A 467 -2.03 -0.03 4.41
C PHE A 467 -1.28 0.37 3.15
N SER A 468 -1.60 -0.28 2.04
CA SER A 468 -0.83 -0.20 0.80
C SER A 468 -1.77 -0.30 -0.39
N LYS A 469 -1.40 0.33 -1.51
CA LYS A 469 -2.16 0.17 -2.75
C LYS A 469 -1.88 -1.20 -3.35
N ILE A 470 -2.91 -1.77 -3.96
CA ILE A 470 -2.83 -3.04 -4.67
C ILE A 470 -2.93 -2.69 -6.15
N GLU A 471 -1.92 -3.10 -6.92
CA GLU A 471 -1.87 -3.03 -8.37
C GLU A 471 -2.13 -4.43 -8.95
N GLU A 472 -2.31 -4.56 -10.27
CA GLU A 472 -2.59 -5.87 -10.91
C GLU A 472 -1.51 -6.93 -10.63
N THR A 473 -0.26 -6.52 -10.42
CA THR A 473 0.89 -7.42 -10.29
C THR A 473 1.69 -7.27 -8.99
N SER A 474 1.42 -6.24 -8.19
CA SER A 474 2.21 -5.89 -7.01
C SER A 474 1.34 -5.27 -5.90
N ILE A 475 1.87 -5.29 -4.68
CA ILE A 475 1.35 -4.49 -3.56
C ILE A 475 2.44 -3.48 -3.23
N GLU A 476 2.10 -2.21 -3.28
CA GLU A 476 3.05 -1.10 -3.18
C GLU A 476 2.66 -0.14 -2.07
N PRO A 477 3.63 0.45 -1.35
CA PRO A 477 3.32 1.53 -0.43
C PRO A 477 2.72 2.71 -1.21
N LEU A 478 1.87 3.47 -0.53
CA LEU A 478 1.41 4.75 -1.07
C LEU A 478 2.58 5.73 -1.14
N THR A 479 2.63 6.55 -2.18
CA THR A 479 3.61 7.62 -2.25
C THR A 479 3.22 8.77 -1.30
N THR A 480 4.15 9.65 -0.94
CA THR A 480 3.86 10.78 -0.03
C THR A 480 2.69 11.64 -0.53
N VAL A 481 2.61 11.86 -1.85
CA VAL A 481 1.52 12.61 -2.48
C VAL A 481 0.18 11.87 -2.35
N GLU A 482 0.19 10.54 -2.50
CA GLU A 482 -1.00 9.70 -2.33
C GLU A 482 -1.47 9.66 -0.87
N GLU A 483 -0.55 9.58 0.09
CA GLU A 483 -0.85 9.63 1.53
C GLU A 483 -1.52 10.95 1.93
N GLU A 484 -1.01 12.09 1.43
CA GLU A 484 -1.62 13.40 1.66
C GLU A 484 -3.06 13.48 1.12
N ARG A 485 -3.35 12.79 0.02
CA ARG A 485 -4.68 12.77 -0.60
C ARG A 485 -5.73 12.07 0.26
N ILE A 486 -5.35 11.17 1.17
CA ILE A 486 -6.28 10.49 2.09
C ILE A 486 -7.02 11.49 2.99
N ALA A 487 -6.39 12.63 3.33
CA ALA A 487 -7.01 13.66 4.16
C ALA A 487 -8.28 14.26 3.54
N TYR A 488 -8.43 14.16 2.22
CA TYR A 488 -9.60 14.64 1.48
C TYR A 488 -10.59 13.53 1.13
N ALA A 489 -10.24 12.26 1.37
CA ALA A 489 -11.14 11.14 1.17
C ALA A 489 -12.20 11.08 2.28
N ASN A 490 -13.09 10.09 2.19
CA ASN A 490 -14.12 9.84 3.20
C ASN A 490 -13.50 9.77 4.62
N PRO A 491 -14.08 10.47 5.63
CA PRO A 491 -13.56 10.53 7.00
C PRO A 491 -13.25 9.17 7.63
N ARG A 492 -13.93 8.09 7.22
CA ARG A 492 -13.67 6.73 7.71
C ARG A 492 -12.24 6.25 7.45
N PHE A 493 -11.55 6.83 6.45
CA PHE A 493 -10.18 6.49 6.10
C PHE A 493 -9.13 7.34 6.83
N HIS A 494 -9.52 8.44 7.48
CA HIS A 494 -8.57 9.36 8.13
C HIS A 494 -7.75 8.70 9.24
N LYS A 495 -8.32 7.70 9.92
CA LYS A 495 -7.59 6.88 10.92
C LYS A 495 -6.36 6.17 10.34
N TYR A 496 -6.33 5.90 9.03
CA TYR A 496 -5.19 5.26 8.38
C TYR A 496 -4.04 6.22 8.13
N ILE A 497 -4.26 7.54 8.18
CA ILE A 497 -3.18 8.53 8.10
C ILE A 497 -2.24 8.40 9.31
N GLU A 498 -2.81 8.22 10.52
CA GLU A 498 -2.00 7.99 11.72
C GLU A 498 -1.26 6.66 11.64
N ILE A 499 -1.92 5.61 11.13
CA ILE A 499 -1.28 4.31 10.90
C ILE A 499 -0.10 4.44 9.93
N LEU A 500 -0.27 5.12 8.80
CA LEU A 500 0.80 5.35 7.82
C LEU A 500 1.96 6.14 8.43
N ARG A 501 1.66 7.21 9.18
CA ARG A 501 2.67 7.99 9.90
C ARG A 501 3.42 7.14 10.92
N CYS A 502 2.75 6.29 11.69
CA CYS A 502 3.40 5.32 12.59
C CYS A 502 4.25 4.32 11.80
N GLN A 503 3.74 3.80 10.68
CA GLN A 503 4.45 2.84 9.84
C GLN A 503 5.73 3.43 9.22
N ALA A 504 5.71 4.71 8.84
CA ALA A 504 6.83 5.45 8.28
C ALA A 504 7.83 5.95 9.34
N SER A 505 7.36 6.26 10.55
CA SER A 505 8.20 6.79 11.65
C SER A 505 8.80 5.72 12.57
N GLU A 506 8.27 4.49 12.56
CA GLU A 506 8.83 3.37 13.34
C GLU A 506 10.13 2.86 12.71
N GLN A 507 11.24 3.50 13.07
CA GLN A 507 12.55 2.86 12.95
C GLN A 507 12.63 1.75 13.99
N ASP A 508 12.81 0.53 13.51
CA ASP A 508 13.03 -0.62 14.39
C ASP A 508 14.29 -0.37 15.24
N PRO A 509 14.22 -0.51 16.58
CA PRO A 509 15.39 -0.29 17.41
C PRO A 509 16.48 -1.31 17.04
N PRO A 510 17.75 -0.92 16.88
CA PRO A 510 18.77 -1.85 16.41
C PRO A 510 19.02 -2.96 17.45
N ILE A 511 19.09 -4.21 16.98
CA ILE A 511 19.45 -5.39 17.79
C ILE A 511 20.89 -5.84 17.49
N SER A 512 21.49 -6.55 18.43
CA SER A 512 22.88 -6.98 18.32
C SER A 512 23.09 -8.11 17.32
N LEU A 513 24.30 -8.18 16.76
CA LEU A 513 24.76 -9.29 15.92
C LEU A 513 24.71 -10.64 16.65
N LYS A 514 24.88 -10.62 17.98
CA LYS A 514 24.73 -11.82 18.82
C LYS A 514 23.29 -12.35 18.75
N THR A 515 22.31 -11.47 18.86
CA THR A 515 20.88 -11.78 18.73
C THR A 515 20.56 -12.29 17.32
N ILE A 516 21.04 -11.59 16.28
CA ILE A 516 20.84 -12.00 14.87
C ILE A 516 21.40 -13.40 14.60
N ARG A 517 22.61 -13.71 15.09
CA ARG A 517 23.22 -15.04 14.95
C ARG A 517 22.45 -16.13 15.70
N ALA A 518 21.87 -15.82 16.86
CA ALA A 518 21.04 -16.75 17.61
C ALA A 518 19.73 -17.08 16.85
N ILE A 519 19.10 -16.08 16.22
CA ILE A 519 17.92 -16.28 15.37
C ILE A 519 18.28 -17.08 14.12
N LYS A 520 19.41 -16.78 13.48
CA LYS A 520 19.91 -17.57 12.34
C LYS A 520 20.06 -19.05 12.72
N ARG A 521 20.68 -19.32 13.87
CA ARG A 521 20.85 -20.69 14.36
C ARG A 521 19.51 -21.38 14.60
N LEU A 522 18.54 -20.67 15.18
CA LEU A 522 17.18 -21.17 15.33
C LEU A 522 16.59 -21.55 13.97
N VAL A 523 16.70 -20.68 12.96
CA VAL A 523 16.23 -20.95 11.59
C VAL A 523 16.93 -22.18 11.00
N ASP A 524 18.26 -22.24 11.06
CA ASP A 524 19.04 -23.35 10.52
C ASP A 524 18.65 -24.70 11.12
N GLU A 525 18.30 -24.74 12.41
CA GLU A 525 18.00 -25.98 13.13
C GLU A 525 16.48 -26.30 13.21
N SER A 526 15.60 -25.44 12.70
CA SER A 526 14.13 -25.64 12.82
C SER A 526 13.31 -25.40 11.54
N LEU A 527 13.84 -24.68 10.55
CA LEU A 527 13.14 -24.44 9.28
C LEU A 527 13.44 -25.57 8.30
N TYR A 528 12.53 -26.53 8.18
CA TYR A 528 12.61 -27.59 7.19
C TYR A 528 11.65 -27.29 6.03
N PRO A 529 12.15 -27.16 4.78
CA PRO A 529 11.31 -26.79 3.63
C PRO A 529 10.15 -27.74 3.34
N VAL A 530 10.23 -29.00 3.80
CA VAL A 530 9.16 -29.98 3.63
C VAL A 530 7.86 -29.54 4.31
N GLY A 531 7.93 -28.88 5.48
CA GLY A 531 6.75 -28.38 6.18
C GLY A 531 6.14 -27.12 5.57
N LEU A 532 6.72 -26.59 4.48
CA LEU A 532 6.10 -25.54 3.66
C LEU A 532 5.17 -26.13 2.58
N LEU A 533 5.21 -27.46 2.37
CA LEU A 533 4.37 -28.15 1.39
C LEU A 533 3.06 -28.58 2.04
N PHE A 534 1.94 -28.25 1.39
CA PHE A 534 0.62 -28.63 1.88
C PHE A 534 0.48 -30.15 2.03
N GLY A 535 0.04 -30.61 3.21
CA GLY A 535 -0.16 -32.03 3.52
C GLY A 535 1.10 -32.81 3.90
N TYR A 536 2.23 -32.13 4.10
CA TYR A 536 3.48 -32.73 4.57
C TYR A 536 3.86 -32.19 5.94
N ASP A 537 4.12 -33.11 6.88
CA ASP A 537 4.63 -32.78 8.21
C ASP A 537 6.14 -32.98 8.30
N TYR A 538 6.74 -32.39 9.34
CA TYR A 538 8.11 -32.70 9.73
C TYR A 538 8.21 -34.18 10.11
N ASP A 539 9.31 -34.83 9.73
CA ASP A 539 9.60 -36.16 10.25
C ASP A 539 9.96 -36.10 11.75
N GLN A 540 9.94 -37.25 12.43
CA GLN A 540 10.21 -37.31 13.87
C GLN A 540 11.58 -36.74 14.25
N LYS A 541 12.60 -36.89 13.39
CA LYS A 541 13.95 -36.37 13.66
C LYS A 541 13.97 -34.85 13.51
N GLN A 542 13.30 -34.32 12.49
CA GLN A 542 13.13 -32.89 12.25
C GLN A 542 12.35 -32.22 13.39
N MET A 543 11.28 -32.84 13.88
CA MET A 543 10.53 -32.35 15.04
C MET A 543 11.40 -32.26 16.30
N VAL A 544 12.15 -33.33 16.62
CA VAL A 544 13.06 -33.34 17.78
C VAL A 544 14.18 -32.30 17.64
N ALA A 545 14.70 -32.09 16.42
CA ALA A 545 15.70 -31.06 16.16
C ALA A 545 15.13 -29.65 16.33
N ALA A 546 13.94 -29.39 15.79
CA ALA A 546 13.25 -28.11 15.92
C ALA A 546 12.92 -27.80 17.39
N GLU A 547 12.37 -28.76 18.13
CA GLU A 547 12.09 -28.62 19.57
C GLU A 547 13.35 -28.24 20.36
N ARG A 548 14.46 -28.94 20.10
CA ARG A 548 15.76 -28.62 20.71
C ARG A 548 16.22 -27.21 20.35
N ALA A 549 16.09 -26.80 19.09
CA ALA A 549 16.49 -25.47 18.63
C ALA A 549 15.71 -24.35 19.33
N TYR A 550 14.39 -24.51 19.45
CA TYR A 550 13.52 -23.59 20.20
C TYR A 550 13.86 -23.58 21.70
N GLY A 551 14.18 -24.73 22.29
CA GLY A 551 14.65 -24.82 23.69
C GLY A 551 15.95 -24.04 23.91
N VAL A 552 16.96 -24.23 23.06
CA VAL A 552 18.23 -23.48 23.12
C VAL A 552 18.00 -21.98 22.94
N PHE A 553 17.12 -21.60 22.01
CA PHE A 553 16.79 -20.19 21.79
C PHE A 553 16.00 -19.58 22.96
N ALA A 554 15.12 -20.34 23.61
CA ALA A 554 14.40 -19.89 24.80
C ALA A 554 15.37 -19.63 25.97
N GLU A 555 16.38 -20.48 26.18
CA GLU A 555 17.45 -20.23 27.16
C GLU A 555 18.24 -18.97 26.83
N PHE A 556 18.54 -18.75 25.54
CA PHE A 556 19.20 -17.52 25.08
C PHE A 556 18.35 -16.28 25.39
N LEU A 557 17.04 -16.31 25.12
CA LEU A 557 16.10 -15.23 25.46
C LEU A 557 16.00 -14.98 26.96
N HIS A 558 16.09 -16.03 27.79
CA HIS A 558 16.03 -15.90 29.24
C HIS A 558 17.29 -15.22 29.81
N ARG A 559 18.46 -15.50 29.22
CA ARG A 559 19.75 -14.89 29.62
C ARG A 559 20.02 -13.53 28.96
N MET A 560 19.15 -13.09 28.05
CA MET A 560 19.29 -11.83 27.33
C MET A 560 18.96 -10.62 28.23
N PRO A 561 19.72 -9.51 28.16
CA PRO A 561 19.37 -8.27 28.84
C PRO A 561 17.95 -7.81 28.49
N GLN A 562 17.20 -7.30 29.47
CA GLN A 562 15.80 -6.91 29.29
C GLN A 562 15.62 -5.87 28.18
N GLU A 563 16.55 -4.91 28.07
CA GLU A 563 16.53 -3.88 27.03
C GLU A 563 16.65 -4.49 25.62
N GLU A 564 17.64 -5.36 25.40
CA GLU A 564 17.83 -6.07 24.13
C GLU A 564 16.60 -6.92 23.77
N ARG A 565 16.00 -7.57 24.77
CA ARG A 565 14.77 -8.37 24.58
C ARG A 565 13.57 -7.51 24.17
N GLN A 566 13.45 -6.30 24.72
CA GLN A 566 12.41 -5.35 24.31
C GLN A 566 12.65 -4.85 22.88
N LYS A 567 13.90 -4.55 22.50
CA LYS A 567 14.27 -4.18 21.12
C LYS A 567 13.95 -5.30 20.14
N LEU A 568 14.27 -6.54 20.50
CA LEU A 568 13.96 -7.73 19.71
C LEU A 568 12.45 -7.92 19.53
N ASN A 569 11.67 -7.88 20.62
CA ASN A 569 10.22 -8.06 20.56
C ASN A 569 9.50 -7.03 19.67
N ARG A 570 10.06 -5.82 19.57
CA ARG A 570 9.54 -4.72 18.76
C ARG A 570 9.98 -4.78 17.29
N GLN A 571 10.85 -5.71 16.90
CA GLN A 571 11.30 -5.84 15.52
C GLN A 571 10.13 -6.14 14.59
N HIS A 572 9.89 -5.25 13.63
CA HIS A 572 8.99 -5.52 12.53
C HIS A 572 9.68 -6.39 11.47
N ILE A 573 8.95 -7.39 11.01
CA ILE A 573 9.34 -8.32 9.96
C ILE A 573 8.29 -8.19 8.86
N ILE A 574 8.74 -7.83 7.66
CA ILE A 574 7.88 -7.72 6.48
C ILE A 574 8.27 -8.86 5.55
N PHE A 575 7.38 -9.84 5.40
CA PHE A 575 7.59 -10.99 4.51
C PHE A 575 6.28 -11.33 3.81
N ASN A 576 6.33 -11.51 2.49
CA ASN A 576 5.16 -11.70 1.62
C ASN A 576 4.04 -10.68 1.91
N ASN A 577 4.40 -9.39 1.97
CA ASN A 577 3.50 -8.25 2.21
C ASN A 577 2.75 -8.25 3.55
N LYS A 578 3.05 -9.20 4.44
CA LYS A 578 2.52 -9.24 5.81
C LYS A 578 3.53 -8.65 6.79
N ARG A 579 3.10 -7.66 7.55
CA ARG A 579 3.89 -7.01 8.61
C ARG A 579 3.54 -7.63 9.96
N VAL A 580 4.52 -8.25 10.60
CA VAL A 580 4.39 -8.83 11.95
C VAL A 580 5.55 -8.39 12.82
N THR A 581 5.37 -8.40 14.13
CA THR A 581 6.50 -8.24 15.06
C THR A 581 7.11 -9.59 15.41
N PHE A 582 8.38 -9.59 15.80
CA PHE A 582 9.03 -10.78 16.33
C PHE A 582 8.25 -11.40 17.51
N ALA A 583 7.68 -10.57 18.38
CA ALA A 583 6.84 -11.04 19.48
C ALA A 583 5.56 -11.76 18.99
N GLN A 584 4.94 -11.29 17.90
CA GLN A 584 3.80 -11.96 17.29
C GLN A 584 4.20 -13.28 16.66
N VAL A 585 5.35 -13.34 15.98
CA VAL A 585 5.91 -14.57 15.41
C VAL A 585 6.14 -15.63 16.50
N LEU A 586 6.79 -15.27 17.61
CA LEU A 586 7.00 -16.20 18.72
C LEU A 586 5.68 -16.65 19.36
N ARG A 587 4.72 -15.73 19.54
CA ARG A 587 3.41 -16.08 20.13
C ARG A 587 2.63 -17.04 19.24
N ALA A 588 2.68 -16.86 17.92
CA ALA A 588 2.03 -17.76 16.98
C ALA A 588 2.60 -19.18 17.09
N VAL A 589 3.93 -19.31 17.10
CA VAL A 589 4.59 -20.61 17.30
C VAL A 589 4.21 -21.24 18.65
N GLN A 590 4.05 -20.44 19.71
CA GLN A 590 3.59 -20.92 21.02
C GLN A 590 2.10 -21.31 21.06
N GLN A 591 1.32 -20.92 20.06
CA GLN A 591 -0.11 -21.22 19.91
C GLN A 591 -0.34 -22.36 18.90
N ASP A 592 0.66 -23.23 18.72
CA ASP A 592 0.63 -24.39 17.83
C ASP A 592 0.48 -24.05 16.33
N GLU A 593 0.87 -22.85 15.91
CA GLU A 593 0.97 -22.50 14.48
C GLU A 593 2.22 -23.13 13.82
N CYS A 594 2.18 -23.31 12.49
CA CYS A 594 3.22 -24.01 11.75
C CYS A 594 4.61 -23.33 11.85
N ILE A 595 5.56 -24.04 12.48
CA ILE A 595 6.96 -23.58 12.67
C ILE A 595 7.65 -23.28 11.34
N ALA A 596 7.40 -24.05 10.29
CA ALA A 596 8.03 -23.83 8.98
C ALA A 596 7.64 -22.46 8.39
N VAL A 597 6.35 -22.11 8.44
CA VAL A 597 5.82 -20.83 7.94
C VAL A 597 6.43 -19.67 8.73
N TYR A 598 6.41 -19.76 10.05
CA TYR A 598 6.96 -18.70 10.91
C TYR A 598 8.50 -18.64 10.90
N GLY A 599 9.17 -19.75 10.59
CA GLY A 599 10.60 -19.82 10.35
C GLY A 599 11.05 -18.96 9.15
N GLN A 600 10.20 -18.78 8.13
CA GLN A 600 10.50 -17.87 7.01
C GLN A 600 10.52 -16.40 7.46
N TYR A 601 9.64 -16.00 8.37
CA TYR A 601 9.70 -14.64 8.96
C TYR A 601 10.99 -14.43 9.74
N LEU A 602 11.41 -15.42 10.52
CA LEU A 602 12.69 -15.35 11.26
C LEU A 602 13.89 -15.30 10.30
N ALA A 603 13.84 -16.05 9.19
CA ALA A 603 14.85 -15.99 8.14
C ALA A 603 14.90 -14.61 7.47
N GLN A 604 13.73 -14.01 7.17
CA GLN A 604 13.65 -12.65 6.64
C GLN A 604 14.27 -11.63 7.61
N LEU A 605 13.97 -11.73 8.92
CA LEU A 605 14.56 -10.84 9.92
C LEU A 605 16.09 -10.93 9.94
N VAL A 606 16.65 -12.14 9.79
CA VAL A 606 18.10 -12.33 9.68
C VAL A 606 18.64 -11.67 8.42
N MET A 607 17.99 -11.83 7.27
CA MET A 607 18.40 -11.23 6.02
C MET A 607 18.24 -9.70 5.99
N ASP A 608 17.25 -9.17 6.71
CA ASP A 608 17.06 -7.72 6.87
C ASP A 608 18.28 -7.08 7.54
N TYR A 609 18.95 -7.77 8.47
CA TYR A 609 20.16 -7.27 9.13
C TYR A 609 21.48 -7.76 8.49
N ALA A 610 21.47 -8.97 7.91
CA ALA A 610 22.67 -9.67 7.48
C ALA A 610 22.40 -10.54 6.25
N PRO A 611 22.13 -9.93 5.08
CA PRO A 611 21.77 -10.66 3.85
C PRO A 611 22.89 -11.57 3.33
N TYR A 612 24.14 -11.29 3.70
CA TYR A 612 25.33 -12.09 3.38
C TYR A 612 25.44 -13.40 4.14
N LEU A 613 24.63 -13.63 5.18
CA LEU A 613 24.63 -14.90 5.90
C LEU A 613 23.95 -15.99 5.06
N THR A 614 24.58 -17.16 5.00
CA THR A 614 24.02 -18.35 4.35
C THR A 614 23.39 -19.28 5.38
N PHE A 615 22.21 -19.76 5.08
CA PHE A 615 21.50 -20.79 5.84
C PHE A 615 21.98 -22.19 5.44
N GLN A 616 21.47 -23.22 6.12
CA GLN A 616 21.69 -24.59 5.70
C GLN A 616 21.32 -24.81 4.24
N ARG A 617 22.08 -25.68 3.56
CA ARG A 617 21.97 -25.91 2.11
C ARG A 617 20.55 -26.24 1.65
N GLU A 618 19.78 -26.98 2.46
CA GLU A 618 18.40 -27.32 2.13
C GLU A 618 17.48 -26.09 2.08
N ILE A 619 17.65 -25.16 3.02
CA ILE A 619 16.92 -23.89 3.04
C ILE A 619 17.32 -23.04 1.83
N GLU A 620 18.62 -22.90 1.56
CA GLU A 620 19.14 -22.12 0.43
C GLU A 620 18.65 -22.62 -0.93
N LEU A 621 18.37 -23.92 -1.07
CA LEU A 621 17.94 -24.52 -2.34
C LEU A 621 16.42 -24.57 -2.51
N ARG A 622 15.65 -24.64 -1.43
CA ARG A 622 14.20 -24.92 -1.48
C ARG A 622 13.32 -23.77 -0.99
N VAL A 623 13.90 -22.80 -0.29
CA VAL A 623 13.25 -21.53 0.04
C VAL A 623 13.79 -20.48 -0.93
N ASP A 624 12.94 -19.55 -1.36
CA ASP A 624 13.35 -18.45 -2.26
C ASP A 624 14.15 -17.37 -1.52
N VAL A 625 15.30 -17.79 -0.98
CA VAL A 625 16.22 -16.96 -0.20
C VAL A 625 16.82 -15.82 -1.03
N ASN A 626 16.93 -15.98 -2.34
CA ASN A 626 17.45 -14.95 -3.23
C ASN A 626 16.46 -13.79 -3.34
N LYS A 627 15.17 -14.09 -3.49
CA LYS A 627 14.11 -13.08 -3.39
C LYS A 627 14.11 -12.44 -2.00
N MET A 628 14.24 -13.22 -0.93
CA MET A 628 14.28 -12.64 0.43
C MET A 628 15.45 -11.66 0.63
N ARG A 629 16.64 -12.00 0.11
CA ARG A 629 17.83 -11.11 0.12
C ARG A 629 17.61 -9.85 -0.69
N SER A 630 17.00 -9.95 -1.87
CA SER A 630 16.73 -8.78 -2.71
C SER A 630 15.71 -7.82 -2.08
N HIS A 631 14.86 -8.31 -1.19
CA HIS A 631 13.90 -7.52 -0.42
C HIS A 631 14.39 -7.18 1.00
N SER A 632 15.69 -7.38 1.29
CA SER A 632 16.27 -7.03 2.59
C SER A 632 16.09 -5.54 2.88
N ARG A 633 15.64 -5.24 4.09
CA ARG A 633 15.52 -3.85 4.57
C ARG A 633 16.85 -3.20 4.99
N GLN A 634 17.97 -3.92 4.89
CA GLN A 634 19.32 -3.44 5.21
C GLN A 634 19.40 -2.71 6.57
N LYS A 635 18.78 -3.29 7.60
CA LYS A 635 18.79 -2.81 8.97
C LYS A 635 20.20 -2.82 9.55
N VAL A 636 20.52 -1.80 10.34
CA VAL A 636 21.84 -1.65 10.97
C VAL A 636 21.87 -2.34 12.34
N PRO A 637 22.78 -3.32 12.57
CA PRO A 637 22.94 -3.94 13.88
C PRO A 637 23.39 -2.94 14.95
N SER A 638 23.01 -3.16 16.21
CA SER A 638 23.37 -2.26 17.32
C SER A 638 24.88 -2.11 17.50
N ASP A 639 25.66 -3.14 17.13
CA ASP A 639 27.12 -3.13 17.13
C ASP A 639 27.71 -2.03 16.23
N TYR A 640 26.95 -1.49 15.27
CA TYR A 640 27.34 -0.41 14.36
C TYR A 640 26.49 0.86 14.52
N ALA A 641 25.54 0.89 15.46
CA ALA A 641 24.63 2.02 15.65
C ALA A 641 25.32 3.31 16.14
N TYR A 642 26.58 3.23 16.59
CA TYR A 642 27.39 4.38 16.96
C TYR A 642 27.91 5.18 15.74
N LEU A 643 27.86 4.60 14.53
CA LEU A 643 28.30 5.26 13.31
C LEU A 643 27.20 6.16 12.77
N SER A 644 27.52 7.45 12.63
CA SER A 644 26.69 8.35 11.85
C SER A 644 26.73 7.97 10.37
N HIS A 645 25.69 8.36 9.63
CA HIS A 645 25.65 8.16 8.18
C HIS A 645 26.85 8.82 7.48
N GLU A 646 27.19 10.05 7.87
CA GLU A 646 28.31 10.81 7.31
C GLU A 646 29.65 10.13 7.59
N ASP A 647 29.87 9.63 8.81
CA ASP A 647 31.09 8.92 9.16
C ASP A 647 31.23 7.61 8.40
N ALA A 648 30.14 6.83 8.27
CA ALA A 648 30.14 5.59 7.51
C ALA A 648 30.43 5.85 6.03
N LEU A 649 29.79 6.86 5.44
CA LEU A 649 30.05 7.27 4.06
C LEU A 649 31.51 7.68 3.87
N LYS A 650 32.04 8.55 4.73
CA LYS A 650 33.45 8.97 4.67
C LYS A 650 34.41 7.77 4.75
N ARG A 651 34.17 6.84 5.68
CA ARG A 651 34.98 5.61 5.80
C ARG A 651 34.93 4.75 4.53
N LEU A 652 33.74 4.56 3.94
CA LEU A 652 33.59 3.79 2.70
C LEU A 652 34.33 4.45 1.53
N LEU A 653 34.29 5.77 1.41
CA LEU A 653 35.00 6.50 0.36
C LEU A 653 36.52 6.44 0.56
N ILE A 654 37.02 6.54 1.79
CA ILE A 654 38.44 6.34 2.10
C ILE A 654 38.87 4.92 1.72
N ILE A 655 38.07 3.90 2.06
CA ILE A 655 38.34 2.51 1.65
C ILE A 655 38.35 2.40 0.13
N TYR A 656 37.37 2.99 -0.55
CA TYR A 656 37.27 2.94 -2.01
C TYR A 656 38.47 3.60 -2.68
N LYS A 657 38.84 4.82 -2.24
CA LYS A 657 40.06 5.52 -2.67
C LYS A 657 41.29 4.65 -2.44
N SER A 658 41.48 4.15 -1.23
CA SER A 658 42.63 3.31 -0.86
C SER A 658 42.70 2.03 -1.68
N LEU A 659 41.57 1.39 -1.94
CA LEU A 659 41.44 0.20 -2.78
C LEU A 659 41.85 0.49 -4.23
N MET A 660 41.60 1.69 -4.75
CA MET A 660 42.01 2.08 -6.10
C MET A 660 43.48 2.52 -6.20
N THR A 661 44.11 2.97 -5.11
CA THR A 661 45.45 3.58 -5.16
C THR A 661 46.55 2.76 -4.48
N HIS A 662 46.22 1.82 -3.60
CA HIS A 662 47.16 0.94 -2.92
C HIS A 662 47.72 -0.12 -3.88
N ASN A 663 49.04 -0.34 -3.83
CA ASN A 663 49.71 -1.32 -4.68
C ASN A 663 49.65 -2.70 -3.99
N PHE A 664 48.70 -3.55 -4.40
CA PHE A 664 48.58 -4.89 -3.85
C PHE A 664 49.50 -5.89 -4.55
N SER A 665 50.27 -6.62 -3.76
CA SER A 665 51.03 -7.78 -4.21
C SER A 665 50.08 -8.97 -4.39
N CYS A 666 50.02 -9.49 -5.62
CA CYS A 666 49.18 -10.63 -5.97
C CYS A 666 50.05 -11.83 -6.36
N TRP A 667 49.59 -13.04 -6.01
CA TRP A 667 50.21 -14.26 -6.53
C TRP A 667 50.00 -14.34 -8.04
N PRO A 668 50.97 -14.85 -8.85
CA PRO A 668 50.84 -14.90 -10.30
C PRO A 668 49.52 -15.55 -10.75
N LEU A 669 48.85 -14.93 -11.73
CA LEU A 669 47.54 -15.34 -12.28
C LEU A 669 46.34 -15.30 -11.32
N HIS A 670 46.49 -14.77 -10.10
CA HIS A 670 45.40 -14.67 -9.10
C HIS A 670 44.94 -13.24 -8.82
N GLY A 671 45.61 -12.25 -9.41
CA GLY A 671 45.17 -10.85 -9.35
C GLY A 671 43.94 -10.61 -10.22
N ILE A 672 42.97 -9.86 -9.69
CA ILE A 672 41.76 -9.46 -10.38
C ILE A 672 41.89 -7.98 -10.73
N SER A 673 41.75 -7.64 -12.02
CA SER A 673 41.75 -6.26 -12.46
C SER A 673 40.41 -5.60 -12.14
N ILE A 674 40.46 -4.49 -11.43
CA ILE A 674 39.31 -3.63 -11.11
C ILE A 674 39.53 -2.24 -11.69
N SER A 675 38.44 -1.55 -12.03
CA SER A 675 38.49 -0.20 -12.60
C SER A 675 37.44 0.70 -11.96
N GLY A 676 37.84 1.90 -11.56
CA GLY A 676 36.99 2.88 -10.90
C GLY A 676 37.73 4.20 -10.70
N LEU A 677 37.02 5.32 -10.55
CA LEU A 677 37.63 6.65 -10.31
C LEU A 677 38.70 7.07 -11.36
N GLY A 678 38.60 6.54 -12.60
CA GLY A 678 39.59 6.78 -13.65
C GLY A 678 40.94 6.09 -13.42
N VAL A 679 41.00 5.09 -12.54
CA VAL A 679 42.19 4.30 -12.21
C VAL A 679 41.89 2.81 -12.43
N ILE A 680 42.91 2.05 -12.83
CA ILE A 680 42.87 0.58 -12.91
C ILE A 680 43.82 0.05 -11.84
N ASN A 681 43.37 -0.91 -11.04
CA ASN A 681 44.20 -1.57 -10.04
C ASN A 681 44.06 -3.10 -10.14
N THR A 682 45.10 -3.84 -9.75
CA THR A 682 45.05 -5.31 -9.65
C THR A 682 45.00 -5.70 -8.19
N VAL A 683 43.94 -6.40 -7.78
CA VAL A 683 43.67 -6.71 -6.36
C VAL A 683 43.52 -8.21 -6.11
N PRO A 684 43.79 -8.70 -4.89
CA PRO A 684 43.52 -10.08 -4.50
C PRO A 684 42.01 -10.40 -4.48
N PRO A 685 41.61 -11.68 -4.60
CA PRO A 685 40.21 -12.09 -4.64
C PRO A 685 39.38 -11.65 -3.42
N GLU A 686 39.95 -11.64 -2.22
CA GLU A 686 39.27 -11.15 -1.01
C GLU A 686 39.01 -9.64 -1.04
N VAL A 687 39.91 -8.86 -1.63
CA VAL A 687 39.75 -7.39 -1.77
C VAL A 687 38.73 -7.07 -2.87
N ASN A 688 38.67 -7.87 -3.92
CA ASN A 688 37.63 -7.73 -4.95
C ASN A 688 36.21 -7.88 -4.38
N LYS A 689 36.01 -8.64 -3.30
CA LYS A 689 34.70 -8.71 -2.61
C LYS A 689 34.31 -7.37 -2.00
N ILE A 690 35.28 -6.63 -1.45
CA ILE A 690 35.06 -5.26 -0.93
C ILE A 690 34.64 -4.35 -2.07
N PHE A 691 35.34 -4.39 -3.20
CA PHE A 691 34.98 -3.64 -4.40
C PHE A 691 33.55 -3.97 -4.86
N SER A 692 33.19 -5.25 -4.90
CA SER A 692 31.87 -5.72 -5.32
C SER A 692 30.72 -5.23 -4.42
N LEU A 693 30.97 -5.01 -3.12
CA LEU A 693 30.00 -4.44 -2.18
C LEU A 693 29.85 -2.91 -2.35
N LEU A 694 30.94 -2.21 -2.67
CA LEU A 694 30.95 -0.75 -2.82
C LEU A 694 30.40 -0.30 -4.17
N MET A 695 30.68 -1.05 -5.25
CA MET A 695 30.42 -0.63 -6.62
C MET A 695 28.93 -0.33 -6.92
N PRO A 696 27.94 -1.13 -6.46
CA PRO A 696 26.53 -0.83 -6.71
C PRO A 696 26.09 0.52 -6.12
N MET A 697 26.58 0.86 -4.92
CA MET A 697 26.29 2.13 -4.25
C MET A 697 26.93 3.30 -5.02
N VAL A 698 28.17 3.12 -5.46
CA VAL A 698 28.94 4.09 -6.26
C VAL A 698 28.28 4.35 -7.62
N LEU A 699 27.85 3.30 -8.33
CA LEU A 699 27.21 3.41 -9.65
C LEU A 699 25.82 4.03 -9.58
N SER A 700 25.03 3.67 -8.56
CA SER A 700 23.68 4.23 -8.38
C SER A 700 23.68 5.65 -7.83
N GLY A 701 24.78 6.08 -7.21
CA GLY A 701 24.85 7.36 -6.48
C GLY A 701 23.96 7.42 -5.24
N ASN A 702 23.35 6.29 -4.85
CA ASN A 702 22.50 6.18 -3.67
C ASN A 702 23.33 5.72 -2.47
N PHE A 703 23.63 6.64 -1.56
CA PHE A 703 24.44 6.37 -0.38
C PHE A 703 23.63 6.10 0.89
N ILE A 704 22.29 6.11 0.83
CA ILE A 704 21.39 5.83 1.97
C ILE A 704 21.83 4.59 2.78
N PRO A 705 22.22 3.45 2.16
CA PRO A 705 22.59 2.25 2.91
C PRO A 705 24.04 2.23 3.41
N ALA A 706 24.77 3.35 3.42
CA ALA A 706 26.20 3.41 3.78
C ALA A 706 26.55 2.68 5.08
N VAL A 707 25.77 2.87 6.15
CA VAL A 707 26.05 2.21 7.44
C VAL A 707 25.88 0.69 7.35
N ALA A 708 24.85 0.23 6.63
CA ALA A 708 24.58 -1.20 6.43
C ALA A 708 25.67 -1.85 5.54
N VAL A 709 26.06 -1.19 4.44
CA VAL A 709 27.14 -1.65 3.56
C VAL A 709 28.47 -1.73 4.30
N TYR A 710 28.78 -0.74 5.16
CA TYR A 710 29.97 -0.77 6.01
C TYR A 710 29.94 -1.93 6.99
N ALA A 711 28.83 -2.16 7.68
CA ALA A 711 28.66 -3.28 8.60
C ALA A 711 28.80 -4.63 7.88
N GLU A 712 28.19 -4.78 6.71
CA GLU A 712 28.30 -5.98 5.87
C GLU A 712 29.74 -6.23 5.43
N MET A 713 30.43 -5.24 4.90
CA MET A 713 31.83 -5.36 4.50
C MET A 713 32.74 -5.77 5.68
N MET A 714 32.51 -5.20 6.86
CA MET A 714 33.25 -5.53 8.07
C MET A 714 33.01 -6.97 8.53
N GLU A 715 31.77 -7.44 8.56
CA GLU A 715 31.41 -8.77 9.07
C GLU A 715 31.55 -9.91 8.05
N SER A 716 31.35 -9.65 6.76
CA SER A 716 31.35 -10.67 5.70
C SER A 716 32.71 -10.84 5.01
N VAL A 717 33.54 -9.77 4.98
CA VAL A 717 34.83 -9.79 4.28
C VAL A 717 36.00 -9.57 5.23
N ILE A 718 36.08 -8.42 5.91
CA ILE A 718 37.30 -7.99 6.62
C ILE A 718 37.58 -8.86 7.85
N LYS A 719 36.64 -8.97 8.80
CA LYS A 719 36.84 -9.78 10.02
C LYS A 719 37.06 -11.27 9.70
N PRO A 720 36.31 -11.90 8.79
CA PRO A 720 36.59 -13.27 8.37
C PRO A 720 37.98 -13.42 7.73
N ALA A 721 38.37 -12.51 6.84
CA ALA A 721 39.69 -12.56 6.21
C ALA A 721 40.81 -12.53 7.26
N LEU A 722 40.72 -11.65 8.27
CA LEU A 722 41.73 -11.55 9.34
C LEU A 722 41.77 -12.76 10.28
N ARG A 723 40.67 -13.50 10.42
CA ARG A 723 40.60 -14.72 11.26
C ARG A 723 41.06 -15.97 10.53
N ASP A 724 41.02 -15.98 9.21
CA ASP A 724 41.40 -17.13 8.40
C ASP A 724 42.90 -17.40 8.48
N LYS A 725 43.26 -18.50 9.16
CA LYS A 725 44.63 -19.01 9.30
C LYS A 725 44.86 -20.26 8.43
N SER A 726 44.03 -20.50 7.42
CA SER A 726 44.17 -21.66 6.56
C SER A 726 45.49 -21.63 5.78
N TRP A 727 46.01 -22.83 5.50
CA TRP A 727 47.22 -23.02 4.68
C TRP A 727 47.17 -22.29 3.34
N LYS A 728 46.01 -22.29 2.68
CA LYS A 728 45.81 -21.60 1.40
C LYS A 728 46.02 -20.09 1.55
N THR A 729 45.41 -19.49 2.56
CA THR A 729 45.52 -18.05 2.86
C THR A 729 46.93 -17.66 3.28
N TRP A 730 47.63 -18.53 4.04
CA TRP A 730 49.04 -18.33 4.38
C TRP A 730 49.96 -18.29 3.16
N MET A 731 49.69 -19.09 2.12
CA MET A 731 50.47 -19.07 0.88
C MET A 731 50.11 -17.94 -0.09
N THR A 732 48.85 -17.48 -0.11
CA THR A 732 48.38 -16.55 -1.15
C THR A 732 48.26 -15.10 -0.68
N ARG A 733 48.18 -14.83 0.63
CA ARG A 733 48.01 -13.46 1.14
C ARG A 733 49.36 -12.84 1.51
N TYR A 734 49.71 -11.78 0.80
CA TYR A 734 50.89 -10.98 1.06
C TYR A 734 50.71 -10.06 2.28
N ASN A 735 51.84 -9.67 2.89
CA ASN A 735 51.87 -8.89 4.13
C ASN A 735 51.25 -7.49 3.99
N ASP A 736 51.33 -6.89 2.80
CA ASP A 736 50.69 -5.62 2.44
C ASP A 736 49.16 -5.70 2.53
N THR A 737 48.57 -6.73 1.92
CA THR A 737 47.12 -6.99 1.94
C THR A 737 46.64 -7.25 3.36
N HIS A 738 47.40 -8.01 4.15
CA HIS A 738 47.09 -8.24 5.56
C HIS A 738 47.13 -6.94 6.36
N SER A 739 48.19 -6.13 6.19
CA SER A 739 48.36 -4.85 6.88
C SER A 739 47.27 -3.85 6.52
N TRP A 740 46.84 -3.83 5.25
CA TRP A 740 45.73 -3.00 4.78
C TRP A 740 44.37 -3.42 5.38
N LEU A 741 44.08 -4.72 5.47
CA LEU A 741 42.87 -5.19 6.15
C LEU A 741 42.90 -4.88 7.66
N VAL A 742 44.07 -4.99 8.30
CA VAL A 742 44.25 -4.63 9.70
C VAL A 742 44.02 -3.13 9.91
N SER A 743 44.51 -2.27 9.00
CA SER A 743 44.36 -0.81 9.13
C SER A 743 42.90 -0.35 9.05
N ILE A 744 42.08 -1.04 8.26
CA ILE A 744 40.63 -0.82 8.22
C ILE A 744 40.00 -1.31 9.54
N ALA A 745 40.35 -2.51 9.98
CA ALA A 745 39.73 -3.14 11.15
C ALA A 745 40.03 -2.41 12.47
N ASN A 746 41.24 -1.89 12.63
CA ASN A 746 41.66 -1.13 13.81
C ASN A 746 41.42 0.38 13.65
N GLN A 747 40.78 0.81 12.56
CA GLN A 747 40.45 2.20 12.22
C GLN A 747 41.65 3.12 11.94
N THR A 748 42.88 2.61 11.93
CA THR A 748 44.09 3.44 11.69
C THR A 748 44.13 4.05 10.29
N LEU A 749 43.46 3.43 9.30
CA LEU A 749 43.30 4.00 7.96
C LEU A 749 42.54 5.34 7.97
N PHE A 750 41.60 5.53 8.90
CA PHE A 750 40.75 6.71 8.94
C PHE A 750 41.34 7.85 9.78
N THR A 751 42.32 7.55 10.63
CA THR A 751 42.96 8.52 11.52
C THR A 751 44.14 9.25 10.88
N GLN A 752 44.58 8.82 9.70
CA GLN A 752 45.68 9.47 8.99
C GLN A 752 45.17 10.77 8.33
N LYS A 753 45.74 11.90 8.74
CA LYS A 753 45.34 13.23 8.22
C LYS A 753 45.51 13.39 6.71
N ASP A 754 46.39 12.61 6.10
CA ASP A 754 46.72 12.70 4.67
C ASP A 754 45.81 11.81 3.79
N GLU A 755 44.78 11.18 4.36
CA GLU A 755 43.92 10.23 3.64
C GLU A 755 42.71 10.86 2.94
N TRP A 756 42.25 12.03 3.35
CA TRP A 756 41.14 12.69 2.69
C TRP A 756 41.24 14.21 2.80
N PHE A 757 41.23 14.88 1.65
CA PHE A 757 41.24 16.33 1.56
C PHE A 757 39.97 16.83 0.90
N GLU A 758 39.46 17.97 1.40
CA GLU A 758 38.36 18.66 0.72
C GLU A 758 38.85 19.17 -0.65
N PRO A 759 38.16 18.86 -1.77
CA PRO A 759 38.63 19.23 -3.10
C PRO A 759 38.81 20.74 -3.33
N LYS A 760 37.93 21.56 -2.74
CA LYS A 760 38.04 23.03 -2.80
C LYS A 760 39.35 23.49 -2.14
N PHE A 761 39.64 22.93 -0.96
CA PHE A 761 40.87 23.19 -0.22
C PHE A 761 42.13 22.80 -0.99
N LEU A 762 42.14 21.63 -1.64
CA LEU A 762 43.24 21.20 -2.50
C LEU A 762 43.51 22.23 -3.60
N LEU A 763 42.47 22.69 -4.29
CA LEU A 763 42.65 23.61 -5.41
C LEU A 763 43.17 24.98 -4.94
N VAL A 764 42.56 25.56 -3.91
CA VAL A 764 42.92 26.91 -3.43
C VAL A 764 44.34 26.95 -2.86
N THR A 765 44.78 25.87 -2.21
CA THR A 765 46.12 25.80 -1.61
C THR A 765 47.21 25.49 -2.64
N LEU A 766 46.94 24.57 -3.57
CA LEU A 766 47.96 24.08 -4.50
C LEU A 766 48.10 24.95 -5.76
N PHE A 767 47.06 25.71 -6.12
CA PHE A 767 47.09 26.56 -7.31
C PHE A 767 48.16 27.66 -7.24
N PRO A 768 48.31 28.44 -6.14
CA PRO A 768 49.39 29.42 -6.02
C PRO A 768 50.79 28.78 -6.12
N LEU A 769 50.98 27.61 -5.51
CA LEU A 769 52.25 26.86 -5.58
C LEU A 769 52.60 26.49 -7.02
N ALA A 770 51.63 26.07 -7.82
CA ALA A 770 51.85 25.74 -9.22
C ALA A 770 52.16 26.96 -10.11
N GLN A 771 51.82 28.17 -9.66
CA GLN A 771 52.12 29.43 -10.36
C GLN A 771 53.46 30.06 -9.94
N ASP A 772 54.06 29.61 -8.84
CA ASP A 772 55.37 30.08 -8.40
C ASP A 772 56.46 29.66 -9.40
N ARG A 773 57.26 30.63 -9.85
CA ARG A 773 58.37 30.39 -10.79
C ARG A 773 59.52 29.62 -10.16
N SER A 774 59.62 29.62 -8.82
CA SER A 774 60.64 28.89 -8.08
C SER A 774 60.30 27.41 -7.86
N PHE A 775 59.03 27.02 -8.02
CA PHE A 775 58.55 25.65 -7.82
C PHE A 775 58.08 25.00 -9.14
N ILE A 776 58.93 24.16 -9.72
CA ILE A 776 58.63 23.49 -11.00
C ILE A 776 58.17 22.05 -10.72
N CYS A 777 56.84 21.84 -10.74
CA CYS A 777 56.23 20.52 -10.66
C CYS A 777 55.21 20.32 -11.81
N PRO A 778 55.64 19.84 -12.98
CA PRO A 778 54.73 19.59 -14.11
C PRO A 778 53.56 18.64 -13.78
N PRO A 779 53.74 17.55 -13.01
CA PRO A 779 52.63 16.68 -12.61
C PRO A 779 51.55 17.40 -11.80
N LEU A 780 51.92 18.35 -10.93
CA LEU A 780 50.95 19.14 -10.16
C LEU A 780 50.06 19.99 -11.06
N LYS A 781 50.62 20.61 -12.10
CA LYS A 781 49.85 21.41 -13.08
C LYS A 781 48.81 20.55 -13.80
N VAL A 782 49.19 19.35 -14.22
CA VAL A 782 48.28 18.38 -14.86
C VAL A 782 47.18 17.94 -13.90
N PHE A 783 47.51 17.71 -12.62
CA PHE A 783 46.51 17.38 -11.60
C PHE A 783 45.48 18.51 -11.39
N LEU A 784 45.93 19.77 -11.27
CA LEU A 784 45.01 20.90 -11.08
C LEU A 784 44.07 21.10 -12.28
N GLU A 785 44.56 20.86 -13.51
CA GLU A 785 43.71 20.83 -14.71
C GLU A 785 42.66 19.72 -14.62
N LYS A 786 43.05 18.50 -14.24
CA LYS A 786 42.13 17.39 -14.02
C LYS A 786 41.11 17.67 -12.92
N LEU A 787 41.50 18.34 -11.84
CA LEU A 787 40.61 18.69 -10.73
C LEU A 787 39.47 19.59 -11.20
N VAL A 788 39.79 20.68 -11.90
CA VAL A 788 38.78 21.59 -12.47
C VAL A 788 37.88 20.86 -13.46
N TYR A 789 38.45 19.99 -14.30
CA TYR A 789 37.67 19.14 -15.21
C TYR A 789 36.67 18.25 -14.45
N ILE A 790 37.12 17.49 -13.45
CA ILE A 790 36.27 16.61 -12.64
C ILE A 790 35.16 17.40 -11.96
N TYR A 791 35.47 18.58 -11.41
CA TYR A 791 34.49 19.41 -10.73
C TYR A 791 33.35 19.89 -11.65
N LEU A 792 33.66 20.13 -12.93
CA LEU A 792 32.71 20.53 -13.95
C LEU A 792 31.87 19.37 -14.52
N THR A 793 32.32 18.12 -14.36
CA THR A 793 31.54 16.96 -14.86
C THR A 793 30.24 16.75 -14.09
N SER A 794 29.19 16.35 -14.82
CA SER A 794 27.90 15.98 -14.21
C SER A 794 28.01 14.65 -13.45
N GLY A 795 27.37 14.58 -12.28
CA GLY A 795 27.46 13.45 -11.34
C GLY A 795 27.22 13.87 -9.89
N SER A 796 27.19 12.91 -8.97
CA SER A 796 27.07 13.20 -7.53
C SER A 796 28.35 13.86 -7.00
N GLN A 797 28.20 14.85 -6.12
CA GLN A 797 29.34 15.55 -5.51
C GLN A 797 30.29 14.59 -4.79
N VAL A 798 29.72 13.63 -4.05
CA VAL A 798 30.45 12.57 -3.35
C VAL A 798 31.40 11.81 -4.27
N MET A 799 30.96 11.50 -5.50
CA MET A 799 31.78 10.79 -6.48
C MET A 799 32.89 11.65 -7.07
N ARG A 800 32.63 12.94 -7.32
CA ARG A 800 33.66 13.89 -7.74
C ARG A 800 34.75 14.01 -6.68
N ASP A 801 34.37 14.12 -5.42
CA ASP A 801 35.30 14.26 -4.30
C ASP A 801 36.20 13.02 -4.15
N ALA A 802 35.63 11.83 -4.28
CA ALA A 802 36.38 10.57 -4.27
C ALA A 802 37.38 10.49 -5.44
N MET A 803 36.95 10.91 -6.64
CA MET A 803 37.80 10.87 -7.83
C MET A 803 38.97 11.84 -7.74
N ILE A 804 38.73 13.05 -7.22
CA ILE A 804 39.78 14.04 -6.97
C ILE A 804 40.79 13.50 -5.95
N ASN A 805 40.32 12.92 -4.84
CA ASN A 805 41.20 12.35 -3.82
C ASN A 805 42.01 11.14 -4.32
N ALA A 806 41.46 10.31 -5.21
CA ALA A 806 42.20 9.20 -5.83
C ALA A 806 43.29 9.69 -6.80
N GLN A 807 42.97 10.70 -7.63
CA GLN A 807 43.95 11.33 -8.52
C GLN A 807 45.04 12.06 -7.73
N PHE A 808 44.69 12.68 -6.61
CA PHE A 808 45.66 13.34 -5.74
C PHE A 808 46.61 12.34 -5.05
N ALA A 809 46.09 11.21 -4.56
CA ALA A 809 46.92 10.16 -4.00
C ALA A 809 47.86 9.54 -5.05
N THR A 810 47.39 9.39 -6.30
CA THR A 810 48.21 8.95 -7.42
C THR A 810 49.35 9.95 -7.68
N LEU A 811 49.04 11.25 -7.71
CA LEU A 811 50.05 12.30 -7.83
C LEU A 811 51.10 12.18 -6.71
N LEU A 812 50.69 12.09 -5.44
CA LEU A 812 51.61 12.02 -4.31
C LEU A 812 52.53 10.80 -4.37
N ARG A 813 52.04 9.67 -4.90
CA ARG A 813 52.83 8.44 -5.07
C ARG A 813 53.90 8.60 -6.13
N ASP A 814 53.59 9.28 -7.22
CA ASP A 814 54.46 9.42 -8.39
C ASP A 814 55.48 10.56 -8.23
N LEU A 815 55.39 11.35 -7.15
CA LEU A 815 56.33 12.44 -6.83
C LEU A 815 57.50 11.97 -5.96
N ASP A 816 58.67 12.58 -6.18
CA ASP A 816 59.83 12.42 -5.31
C ASP A 816 59.53 12.90 -3.89
N GLU A 817 60.12 12.22 -2.91
CA GLU A 817 59.86 12.45 -1.48
C GLU A 817 60.02 13.91 -1.02
N PRO A 818 61.05 14.68 -1.43
CA PRO A 818 61.18 16.09 -1.06
C PRO A 818 60.01 16.95 -1.57
N VAL A 819 59.57 16.73 -2.82
CA VAL A 819 58.49 17.48 -3.46
C VAL A 819 57.14 17.11 -2.82
N ARG A 820 56.93 15.82 -2.55
CA ARG A 820 55.76 15.30 -1.84
C ARG A 820 55.64 15.93 -0.45
N ASN A 821 56.72 15.94 0.32
CA ASN A 821 56.73 16.51 1.67
C ASN A 821 56.49 18.02 1.65
N TYR A 822 57.03 18.73 0.65
CA TYR A 822 56.75 20.15 0.46
C TYR A 822 55.25 20.42 0.22
N ILE A 823 54.62 19.68 -0.69
CA ILE A 823 53.18 19.80 -0.98
C ILE A 823 52.33 19.49 0.27
N LEU A 824 52.63 18.40 0.98
CA LEU A 824 51.91 18.03 2.20
C LEU A 824 52.11 19.06 3.32
N SER A 825 53.31 19.64 3.44
CA SER A 825 53.58 20.69 4.44
C SER A 825 52.81 21.97 4.15
N ALA A 826 52.65 22.34 2.88
CA ALA A 826 51.84 23.49 2.47
C ALA A 826 50.35 23.27 2.77
N LEU A 827 49.83 22.08 2.49
CA LEU A 827 48.46 21.70 2.87
C LEU A 827 48.24 21.74 4.39
N LYS A 828 49.21 21.27 5.19
CA LYS A 828 49.14 21.33 6.65
C LYS A 828 49.20 22.77 7.18
N ALA A 829 50.02 23.63 6.58
CA ALA A 829 50.11 25.04 6.95
C ALA A 829 48.82 25.83 6.66
N SER A 830 48.03 25.37 5.69
CA SER A 830 46.78 26.01 5.26
C SER A 830 45.51 25.37 5.83
N GLU A 831 45.60 24.28 6.62
CA GLU A 831 44.48 23.44 7.08
C GLU A 831 43.35 24.21 7.81
N HIS A 832 43.65 25.38 8.39
CA HIS A 832 42.68 26.21 9.13
C HIS A 832 41.98 27.30 8.28
N LEU A 833 42.36 27.46 7.02
CA LEU A 833 41.76 28.48 6.15
C LEU A 833 40.40 28.01 5.66
N MET A 834 39.34 28.72 6.05
CA MET A 834 38.03 28.53 5.43
C MET A 834 38.09 29.01 3.98
N VAL A 835 37.71 28.14 3.05
CA VAL A 835 37.73 28.46 1.62
C VAL A 835 36.37 29.04 1.23
N GLU A 836 36.35 30.33 0.89
CA GLU A 836 35.15 30.97 0.34
C GLU A 836 34.86 30.48 -1.08
N ASP A 837 33.58 30.24 -1.39
CA ASP A 837 33.15 29.78 -2.73
C ASP A 837 33.56 30.75 -3.84
N ALA A 838 33.58 32.06 -3.56
CA ALA A 838 34.02 33.07 -4.50
C ALA A 838 35.50 32.89 -4.90
N ALA A 839 36.38 32.64 -3.93
CA ALA A 839 37.80 32.40 -4.18
C ALA A 839 38.04 31.10 -4.95
N PHE A 840 37.27 30.04 -4.63
CA PHE A 840 37.32 28.79 -5.36
C PHE A 840 36.88 28.94 -6.82
N HIS A 841 35.76 29.63 -7.08
CA HIS A 841 35.27 29.89 -8.44
C HIS A 841 36.23 30.77 -9.24
N GLU A 842 36.81 31.79 -8.62
CA GLU A 842 37.79 32.67 -9.25
C GLU A 842 39.05 31.90 -9.70
N ILE A 843 39.55 30.99 -8.86
CA ILE A 843 40.71 30.14 -9.18
C ILE A 843 40.37 29.18 -10.32
N CYS A 844 39.20 28.53 -10.30
CA CYS A 844 38.75 27.68 -11.38
C CYS A 844 38.63 28.45 -12.71
N ALA A 845 38.00 29.63 -12.68
CA ALA A 845 37.85 30.51 -13.84
C ALA A 845 39.22 30.94 -14.40
N THR A 846 40.14 31.33 -13.52
CA THR A 846 41.51 31.71 -13.88
C THR A 846 42.25 30.56 -14.56
N GLN A 847 42.08 29.33 -14.07
CA GLN A 847 42.71 28.14 -14.65
C GLN A 847 42.11 27.78 -16.02
N LEU A 848 40.79 27.85 -16.18
CA LEU A 848 40.12 27.64 -17.47
C LEU A 848 40.59 28.67 -18.50
N ILE A 849 40.58 29.96 -18.14
CA ILE A 849 41.07 31.04 -18.99
C ILE A 849 42.52 30.81 -19.38
N HIS A 850 43.38 30.47 -18.42
CA HIS A 850 44.79 30.20 -18.66
C HIS A 850 44.96 29.10 -19.71
N ARG A 851 44.21 28.01 -19.58
CA ARG A 851 44.30 26.86 -20.49
C ARG A 851 43.76 27.19 -21.88
N LEU A 852 42.61 27.86 -21.96
CA LEU A 852 42.05 28.31 -23.24
C LEU A 852 43.00 29.28 -23.95
N ALA A 853 43.60 30.23 -23.23
CA ALA A 853 44.59 31.15 -23.78
C ALA A 853 45.83 30.43 -24.31
N LEU A 854 46.29 29.35 -23.64
CA LEU A 854 47.37 28.50 -24.14
C LEU A 854 46.99 27.73 -25.41
N ILE A 855 45.79 27.15 -25.44
CA ILE A 855 45.25 26.48 -26.64
C ILE A 855 45.19 27.48 -27.79
N GLY A 856 44.64 28.67 -27.56
CA GLY A 856 44.53 29.70 -28.59
C GLY A 856 45.86 30.22 -29.09
N ALA A 857 46.82 30.44 -28.20
CA ALA A 857 48.16 30.86 -28.59
C ALA A 857 48.87 29.79 -29.44
N ARG A 858 48.80 28.50 -29.04
CA ARG A 858 49.38 27.38 -29.79
C ARG A 858 48.72 27.19 -31.16
N THR A 859 47.39 27.22 -31.22
CA THR A 859 46.63 27.07 -32.47
C THR A 859 46.88 28.24 -33.42
N SER A 860 47.00 29.47 -32.90
CA SER A 860 47.35 30.66 -33.70
C SER A 860 48.78 30.64 -34.23
N MET A 861 49.68 29.93 -33.55
CA MET A 861 51.08 29.74 -33.96
C MET A 861 51.23 28.62 -35.00
N ALA A 862 50.48 27.53 -34.88
CA ALA A 862 50.48 26.43 -35.84
C ALA A 862 50.03 26.85 -37.25
N SER A 863 49.18 27.89 -37.35
CA SER A 863 48.78 28.48 -38.63
C SER A 863 49.78 29.49 -39.22
N LYS A 864 50.92 29.74 -38.55
CA LYS A 864 51.92 30.77 -38.92
C LYS A 864 53.36 30.25 -38.91
N THR A 865 53.60 28.97 -39.18
CA THR A 865 54.97 28.45 -39.36
C THR A 865 55.52 28.81 -40.74
N GLY A 866 55.99 30.04 -40.90
CA GLY A 866 56.95 30.43 -41.93
C GLY A 866 58.39 30.24 -41.44
N PHE A 867 59.30 29.90 -42.36
CA PHE A 867 60.67 29.40 -42.10
C PHE A 867 61.64 30.38 -41.39
N PHE A 868 61.26 31.66 -41.19
CA PHE A 868 62.07 32.64 -40.45
C PHE A 868 61.19 33.54 -39.60
N ASP A 869 60.93 33.19 -38.34
CA ASP A 869 60.56 34.18 -37.32
C ASP A 869 60.85 33.70 -35.90
N ARG A 870 61.51 34.56 -35.10
CA ARG A 870 61.86 34.31 -33.70
C ARG A 870 60.58 34.25 -32.85
N ALA A 871 60.20 33.05 -32.44
CA ALA A 871 58.86 32.74 -31.94
C ALA A 871 58.56 33.06 -30.46
N GLU A 872 59.54 33.42 -29.62
CA GLU A 872 59.29 33.52 -28.16
C GLU A 872 58.51 34.78 -27.73
N GLY A 873 58.71 35.92 -28.41
CA GLY A 873 58.01 37.18 -28.08
C GLY A 873 56.56 37.23 -28.59
N HIS A 874 56.29 36.65 -29.76
CA HIS A 874 54.97 36.68 -30.40
C HIS A 874 53.98 35.74 -29.68
N ALA A 875 54.42 34.56 -29.25
CA ALA A 875 53.60 33.62 -28.48
C ALA A 875 53.10 34.24 -27.16
N SER A 876 53.98 34.94 -26.44
CA SER A 876 53.67 35.62 -25.18
C SER A 876 52.68 36.77 -25.38
N SER A 877 52.81 37.52 -26.47
CA SER A 877 51.89 38.59 -26.86
C SER A 877 50.49 38.05 -27.20
N VAL A 878 50.40 37.03 -28.06
CA VAL A 878 49.13 36.39 -28.46
C VAL A 878 48.42 35.77 -27.25
N TYR A 879 49.16 35.08 -26.38
CA TYR A 879 48.63 34.53 -25.14
C TYR A 879 48.03 35.62 -24.23
N LYS A 880 48.75 36.73 -24.00
CA LYS A 880 48.24 37.86 -23.19
C LYS A 880 46.97 38.47 -23.79
N THR A 881 46.92 38.63 -25.11
CA THR A 881 45.75 39.18 -25.80
C THR A 881 44.53 38.26 -25.67
N ILE A 882 44.69 36.96 -25.90
CA ILE A 882 43.59 35.99 -25.78
C ILE A 882 43.13 35.89 -24.32
N LYS A 883 44.08 35.83 -23.38
CA LYS A 883 43.78 35.83 -21.94
C LYS A 883 42.94 37.03 -21.52
N GLY A 884 43.32 38.25 -21.92
CA GLY A 884 42.58 39.46 -21.60
C GLY A 884 41.16 39.49 -22.19
N LYS A 885 40.97 38.94 -23.40
CA LYS A 885 39.64 38.82 -24.02
C LYS A 885 38.75 37.84 -23.27
N LEU A 886 39.28 36.67 -22.91
CA LEU A 886 38.55 35.65 -22.13
C LEU A 886 38.17 36.18 -20.73
N GLN A 887 39.08 36.89 -20.06
CA GLN A 887 38.80 37.53 -18.76
C GLN A 887 37.66 38.55 -18.84
N LYS A 888 37.61 39.34 -19.92
CA LYS A 888 36.57 40.34 -20.13
C LYS A 888 35.20 39.72 -20.44
N ALA A 889 35.19 38.58 -21.14
CA ALA A 889 33.96 37.87 -21.50
C ALA A 889 33.23 37.26 -20.29
N ILE A 890 33.97 36.85 -19.25
CA ILE A 890 33.37 36.29 -18.04
C ILE A 890 33.21 37.30 -16.89
N ALA A 891 33.52 38.58 -17.12
CA ALA A 891 33.38 39.62 -16.11
C ALA A 891 31.90 39.70 -15.67
N GLY A 892 31.62 39.39 -14.39
CA GLY A 892 30.26 39.33 -13.83
C GLY A 892 29.64 37.92 -13.75
N HIS A 893 30.30 36.88 -14.28
CA HIS A 893 29.83 35.48 -14.23
C HIS A 893 30.53 34.65 -13.14
N THR A 894 31.24 35.27 -12.20
CA THR A 894 32.10 34.59 -11.21
C THR A 894 31.35 33.99 -10.00
N HIS A 895 30.02 34.12 -9.96
CA HIS A 895 29.21 33.63 -8.85
C HIS A 895 28.98 32.11 -8.89
N SER A 896 29.09 31.49 -10.07
CA SER A 896 28.96 30.04 -10.27
C SER A 896 29.91 29.58 -11.37
N LEU A 897 30.57 28.43 -11.17
CA LEU A 897 31.47 27.88 -12.16
C LEU A 897 30.75 27.42 -13.45
N MET A 898 29.46 27.05 -13.35
CA MET A 898 28.65 26.73 -14.52
C MET A 898 28.35 27.98 -15.37
N ASP A 899 28.16 29.13 -14.73
CA ASP A 899 27.92 30.40 -15.40
C ASP A 899 29.20 30.87 -16.11
N VAL A 900 30.37 30.63 -15.50
CA VAL A 900 31.68 30.85 -16.16
C VAL A 900 31.81 29.95 -17.39
N LEU A 901 31.46 28.67 -17.29
CA LEU A 901 31.55 27.73 -18.41
C LEU A 901 30.58 28.11 -19.55
N GLU A 902 29.36 28.49 -19.21
CA GLU A 902 28.34 28.93 -20.17
C GLU A 902 28.73 30.25 -20.84
N GLY A 903 29.19 31.23 -20.08
CA GLY A 903 29.69 32.49 -20.63
C GLY A 903 30.88 32.30 -21.59
N LEU A 904 31.79 31.37 -21.29
CA LEU A 904 32.89 31.00 -22.18
C LEU A 904 32.41 30.27 -23.45
N GLN A 905 31.48 29.32 -23.32
CA GLN A 905 30.95 28.57 -24.47
C GLN A 905 30.13 29.46 -25.41
N THR A 906 29.20 30.26 -24.86
CA THR A 906 28.39 31.23 -25.61
C THR A 906 29.30 32.29 -26.23
N GLY A 907 30.28 32.79 -25.49
CA GLY A 907 31.21 33.81 -26.00
C GLY A 907 32.07 33.33 -27.17
N LEU A 908 32.47 32.06 -27.16
CA LEU A 908 33.25 31.43 -28.22
C LEU A 908 32.37 30.98 -29.41
N GLY A 909 31.14 30.51 -29.14
CA GLY A 909 30.17 30.05 -30.13
C GLY A 909 29.54 31.18 -30.94
N ASP A 910 29.19 32.28 -30.27
CA ASP A 910 28.60 33.47 -30.90
C ASP A 910 29.67 34.43 -31.46
N HIS A 911 30.95 34.04 -31.39
CA HIS A 911 32.12 34.83 -31.80
C HIS A 911 32.24 36.21 -31.13
N THR A 912 31.58 36.42 -29.98
CA THR A 912 31.70 37.67 -29.21
C THR A 912 33.08 37.80 -28.56
N ILE A 913 33.81 36.70 -28.39
CA ILE A 913 35.25 36.68 -28.13
C ILE A 913 35.99 36.71 -29.48
N PRO A 914 36.65 37.83 -29.87
CA PRO A 914 37.23 37.97 -31.20
C PRO A 914 38.54 37.16 -31.31
N VAL A 915 38.42 35.89 -31.67
CA VAL A 915 39.47 34.95 -32.07
C VAL A 915 39.12 34.34 -33.42
N SER A 916 40.08 33.74 -34.14
CA SER A 916 39.77 33.08 -35.41
C SER A 916 38.86 31.87 -35.20
N HIS A 917 38.04 31.54 -36.21
CA HIS A 917 37.10 30.41 -36.14
C HIS A 917 37.80 29.11 -35.73
N HIS A 918 38.95 28.81 -36.33
CA HIS A 918 39.75 27.62 -36.02
C HIS A 918 40.26 27.59 -34.55
N VAL A 919 40.61 28.75 -33.99
CA VAL A 919 41.00 28.86 -32.57
C VAL A 919 39.80 28.65 -31.67
N SER A 920 38.64 29.23 -32.03
CA SER A 920 37.39 29.05 -31.28
C SER A 920 36.95 27.59 -31.25
N ASP A 921 36.98 26.89 -32.38
CA ASP A 921 36.62 25.46 -32.48
C ASP A 921 37.51 24.58 -31.58
N LYS A 922 38.81 24.88 -31.53
CA LYS A 922 39.76 24.16 -30.66
C LYS A 922 39.56 24.46 -29.18
N MET A 923 39.11 25.66 -28.83
CA MET A 923 38.72 26.01 -27.47
C MET A 923 37.39 25.36 -27.08
N LEU A 924 36.39 25.39 -27.97
CA LEU A 924 35.07 24.77 -27.75
C LEU A 924 35.17 23.25 -27.61
N SER A 925 35.96 22.58 -28.45
CA SER A 925 36.20 21.13 -28.32
C SER A 925 36.87 20.73 -27.01
N TYR A 926 37.63 21.63 -26.37
CA TYR A 926 38.16 21.41 -25.02
C TYR A 926 37.09 21.56 -23.93
N LEU A 927 36.13 22.46 -24.10
CA LEU A 927 35.05 22.70 -23.13
C LEU A 927 33.85 21.75 -23.27
N GLN A 928 33.60 21.22 -24.47
CA GLN A 928 32.45 20.34 -24.77
C GLN A 928 32.34 19.11 -23.84
N PRO A 929 33.42 18.36 -23.56
CA PRO A 929 33.37 17.19 -22.69
C PRO A 929 33.07 17.50 -21.23
N MET A 930 33.07 18.78 -20.83
CA MET A 930 32.78 19.21 -19.45
C MET A 930 31.27 19.32 -19.17
N ARG A 931 30.39 19.25 -20.18
CA ARG A 931 28.91 19.23 -20.02
C ARG A 931 28.29 17.85 -20.20
N SER A 932 28.84 17.03 -21.11
CA SER A 932 28.37 15.67 -21.35
C SER A 932 28.76 14.77 -20.18
N GLY A 933 27.80 14.09 -19.55
CA GLY A 933 28.08 13.17 -18.45
C GLY A 933 29.08 12.09 -18.82
N PHE A 934 29.80 11.60 -17.80
CA PHE A 934 30.79 10.54 -17.97
C PHE A 934 30.08 9.22 -18.32
N LEU A 935 30.05 8.85 -19.59
CA LEU A 935 30.09 7.45 -19.97
C LEU A 935 31.58 7.07 -20.09
N PRO A 936 32.04 5.95 -19.52
CA PRO A 936 33.41 5.50 -19.74
C PRO A 936 33.57 5.17 -21.22
N ALA A 937 34.11 6.10 -22.01
CA ALA A 937 34.50 5.84 -23.38
C ALA A 937 35.82 5.03 -23.39
N PRO A 938 35.95 4.03 -24.27
CA PRO A 938 37.17 3.27 -24.41
C PRO A 938 38.25 4.14 -25.10
N HIS A 939 39.45 4.14 -24.50
CA HIS A 939 40.73 4.52 -25.12
C HIS A 939 40.85 5.94 -25.70
N LEU A 940 41.58 6.81 -24.98
CA LEU A 940 42.55 7.67 -25.64
C LEU A 940 43.77 6.81 -25.97
N GLU A 941 44.14 6.78 -27.25
CA GLU A 941 45.19 5.99 -27.87
C GLU A 941 46.46 5.86 -27.03
N VAL A 942 46.76 4.62 -26.62
CA VAL A 942 48.12 4.20 -26.26
C VAL A 942 48.84 3.94 -27.59
N PRO A 943 50.03 4.51 -27.86
CA PRO A 943 50.79 4.13 -29.05
C PRO A 943 51.13 2.64 -28.99
N PRO A 944 51.12 1.92 -30.12
CA PRO A 944 51.35 0.48 -30.11
C PRO A 944 52.72 0.17 -29.52
N SER A 945 52.74 -0.77 -28.57
CA SER A 945 53.96 -1.42 -28.11
C SER A 945 54.65 -2.07 -29.32
N PRO A 946 55.99 -2.07 -29.40
CA PRO A 946 56.68 -2.73 -30.49
C PRO A 946 56.37 -4.24 -30.48
N PRO A 947 56.32 -4.90 -31.66
CA PRO A 947 56.01 -6.32 -31.74
C PRO A 947 57.08 -7.13 -31.00
N VAL A 948 56.62 -7.98 -30.08
CA VAL A 948 57.42 -9.05 -29.49
C VAL A 948 57.86 -9.96 -30.63
N GLY A 949 59.17 -10.07 -30.82
CA GLY A 949 59.78 -10.93 -31.82
C GLY A 949 59.40 -12.40 -31.59
N LEU A 950 58.93 -13.03 -32.66
CA LEU A 950 58.85 -14.48 -32.79
C LEU A 950 60.26 -15.07 -32.61
N ALA A 951 60.43 -15.96 -31.63
CA ALA A 951 61.56 -16.88 -31.61
C ALA A 951 61.33 -17.94 -32.72
N PRO A 952 62.35 -18.30 -33.52
CA PRO A 952 62.20 -19.37 -34.50
C PRO A 952 62.46 -20.74 -33.85
N ALA A 953 61.59 -21.69 -34.22
CA ALA A 953 61.69 -23.16 -34.13
C ALA A 953 62.04 -23.79 -32.77
#